data_AF-Q2UGX8-F1
#
_entry.id   AF-Q2UGX8-F1
#
_cell.length_a   1.000
_cell.length_b   1.000
_cell.length_c   1.000
_cell.angle_alpha   90.00
_cell.angle_beta   90.00
_cell.angle_gamma   90.00
#
_symmetry.space_group_name_H-M   'P 1'
#
loop_
_entity.id
_entity.type
_entity.pdbx_description
1 polymer ?
#
loop_
_entity_poly.entity_id
_entity_poly.type
_entity_poly.pdbx_seq_one_letter_code
_entity_poly.pdbx_strand_id
1 'polypeptide(L)'
;MVQALGPLSARPPTPPRTSRTELNHTQDTPITVKTSLDSPLPAKENGSLASRKSKRVNFSPWPKSHPNKSDLKALPPSNECKPSKSILKATSSPAPVNSPHVTSYTPESFAMLLESITQQLAGESVSSRLDAYMQFFGALRAYDGLPGGQEIADKLGLITQFIQRDVTRDLGTGGPSDTNLVTQALKLATALVWHTEICAQLPDDFKIFLVDHSINGLQDAKLPKSVATHYLSILSTQTFHAKIMNNARLNRLMSVLHDITNRVNGNAITLQRLAIYQRILNQNKSLFISQTALWMNHLISGLLHHIKDVRIKAISLSYQTSLAFGPNPILSKNIRDNLDRPIGQDRKLVQEVSERMSRMMSSADTGVHVPQIWIAVILLLRNRRLTVDHWEHLKEFTTPLQKCFNCSDGQTRAQSIIAWNRFVCVIGPNDATNPAVLKILIRAILSQLERRGQSKLASQPNQMVLCSYYNLLYYAFRPSASYHHLDIVWEEYLAVPSSTTFSMVPGLSDKLAQVLSNMLWSSQAKVWLENKANESNRLLPEELPSLDCRWVRSRITAVLKVFENIFRSSTWSDDIEQSSIAAAWVSLSRALSYASSKEITPSPESMQAVAHMLGLLQRLWKAGPSSLNAIEDHALDKFFDRFRFLSTTMIVSLGSIPFTEKLLLKTADEKFQAANTPTHRPLRVNTSLDSPILHLLRLVSDVSGVREPTTSYLRLINDTLSAACKDRTARSSRLELLRQCADLYPCETEFSFRTHNFAQVGWKSTARLAADSVCSYPIESARERDGSVLRDYDNVIKILSTGLKFSDIIQEWDQLVDSLIRVVRTEKGDDAIATMVVEPLSECMLALNVRDTCLPAASLLNHSLSITYCLHNVRNTGGPVSGPNQRASGSSIFPAKLVELVNRILRESYGGFDPTVTNGIADFLESFTSLLSSGVPEFRSAILETTQQPLALWLKDDVRKINVESGVESRIITAVSLLSKGCEKVLTRPRAALSRPQS
;
A
#
# COMPACT_ATOMS: atom_id res chain seq x y z
N MET A 1 38.99 -31.90 36.55
CA MET A 1 38.70 -30.68 37.35
C MET A 1 37.23 -30.71 37.73
N VAL A 2 36.88 -30.35 38.96
CA VAL A 2 35.47 -30.18 39.38
C VAL A 2 35.01 -28.80 38.94
N GLN A 3 33.78 -28.69 38.43
CA GLN A 3 33.11 -27.41 38.19
C GLN A 3 31.73 -27.45 38.86
N ALA A 4 31.42 -26.40 39.63
CA ALA A 4 30.27 -26.41 40.55
C ALA A 4 28.95 -26.10 39.85
N LEU A 5 27.85 -26.64 40.40
CA LEU A 5 26.49 -26.31 40.00
C LEU A 5 26.13 -24.89 40.48
N GLY A 6 25.82 -23.99 39.53
CA GLY A 6 25.13 -22.74 39.81
C GLY A 6 23.62 -22.94 39.95
N PRO A 7 22.90 -22.07 40.71
CA PRO A 7 21.47 -22.24 40.97
C PRO A 7 20.61 -22.00 39.72
N LEU A 8 19.49 -22.74 39.64
CA LEU A 8 18.48 -22.58 38.59
C LEU A 8 17.73 -21.24 38.73
N SER A 9 17.58 -20.51 37.63
CA SER A 9 16.76 -19.30 37.60
C SER A 9 15.26 -19.62 37.68
N ALA A 10 14.49 -18.74 38.33
CA ALA A 10 13.07 -18.95 38.58
C ALA A 10 12.22 -18.91 37.29
N ARG A 11 11.16 -19.72 37.24
CA ARG A 11 10.17 -19.69 36.15
C ARG A 11 9.25 -18.48 36.30
N PRO A 12 8.87 -17.79 35.20
CA PRO A 12 7.84 -16.75 35.25
C PRO A 12 6.45 -17.33 35.55
N PRO A 13 5.54 -16.54 36.15
CA PRO A 13 4.18 -16.99 36.47
C PRO A 13 3.35 -17.23 35.20
N THR A 14 2.43 -18.20 35.28
CA THR A 14 1.53 -18.56 34.18
C THR A 14 0.23 -17.73 34.25
N PRO A 15 -0.30 -17.19 33.13
CA PRO A 15 -1.56 -16.45 33.14
C PRO A 15 -2.77 -17.37 33.43
N PRO A 16 -3.86 -16.85 34.03
CA PRO A 16 -5.01 -17.65 34.41
C PRO A 16 -5.84 -18.13 33.22
N ARG A 17 -6.43 -19.33 33.34
CA ARG A 17 -7.44 -19.84 32.42
C ARG A 17 -8.76 -19.11 32.64
N THR A 18 -9.35 -18.53 31.59
CA THR A 18 -10.78 -18.22 31.57
C THR A 18 -11.59 -19.47 31.25
N SER A 19 -12.57 -19.78 32.09
CA SER A 19 -13.49 -20.91 31.93
C SER A 19 -14.57 -20.59 30.90
N ARG A 20 -14.99 -21.61 30.13
CA ARG A 20 -16.26 -21.57 29.39
C ARG A 20 -17.43 -21.67 30.37
N THR A 21 -18.53 -21.04 30.03
CA THR A 21 -19.86 -21.30 30.62
C THR A 21 -20.87 -21.41 29.50
N GLU A 22 -21.69 -22.45 29.50
CA GLU A 22 -22.76 -22.69 28.51
C GLU A 22 -24.13 -22.64 29.20
N LEU A 23 -25.13 -22.08 28.52
CA LEU A 23 -26.59 -22.24 28.65
C LEU A 23 -27.18 -21.42 27.49
N ASN A 24 -27.85 -21.97 26.46
CA ASN A 24 -29.12 -22.72 26.42
C ASN A 24 -30.29 -21.91 26.98
N HIS A 25 -31.45 -21.78 26.33
CA HIS A 25 -31.98 -22.41 25.08
C HIS A 25 -32.93 -21.39 24.36
N THR A 26 -33.78 -21.62 23.34
CA THR A 26 -34.41 -22.82 22.74
C THR A 26 -34.91 -22.49 21.31
N GLN A 27 -35.00 -23.48 20.41
CA GLN A 27 -35.92 -23.62 19.23
C GLN A 27 -35.96 -22.52 18.12
N ASP A 28 -36.18 -22.82 16.83
CA ASP A 28 -36.60 -24.09 16.19
C ASP A 28 -35.90 -24.36 14.82
N THR A 29 -36.12 -25.56 14.26
CA THR A 29 -35.47 -26.11 13.04
C THR A 29 -36.44 -26.13 11.82
N PRO A 30 -36.06 -26.54 10.57
CA PRO A 30 -34.76 -27.02 10.06
C PRO A 30 -34.26 -26.38 8.73
N ILE A 31 -33.03 -26.71 8.32
CA ILE A 31 -32.47 -26.38 7.00
C ILE A 31 -32.95 -27.40 5.95
N THR A 32 -33.34 -26.94 4.75
CA THR A 32 -33.48 -27.79 3.55
C THR A 32 -32.77 -27.15 2.36
N VAL A 33 -31.91 -27.91 1.69
CA VAL A 33 -31.20 -27.48 0.48
C VAL A 33 -32.08 -27.69 -0.76
N LYS A 34 -32.24 -26.65 -1.59
CA LYS A 34 -32.67 -26.79 -2.99
C LYS A 34 -32.27 -25.59 -3.86
N THR A 35 -31.98 -25.87 -5.13
CA THR A 35 -31.51 -24.90 -6.13
C THR A 35 -32.67 -24.37 -6.97
N SER A 36 -32.76 -23.05 -7.14
CA SER A 36 -33.42 -22.33 -8.25
C SER A 36 -32.95 -20.85 -8.17
N LEU A 37 -32.47 -20.19 -9.22
CA LEU A 37 -33.08 -19.76 -10.49
C LEU A 37 -33.52 -18.28 -10.42
N ASP A 38 -33.33 -17.56 -11.52
CA ASP A 38 -33.78 -16.20 -11.87
C ASP A 38 -33.30 -14.99 -11.04
N SER A 39 -32.76 -14.00 -11.76
CA SER A 39 -32.38 -12.67 -11.28
C SER A 39 -33.30 -11.62 -11.91
N PRO A 40 -33.79 -10.59 -11.18
CA PRO A 40 -34.81 -9.67 -11.70
C PRO A 40 -34.33 -8.75 -12.84
N LEU A 41 -35.27 -8.38 -13.70
CA LEU A 41 -35.15 -7.30 -14.69
C LEU A 41 -35.42 -5.92 -14.04
N PRO A 42 -34.63 -4.89 -14.34
CA PRO A 42 -35.06 -3.49 -14.29
C PRO A 42 -35.56 -2.99 -15.67
N ALA A 43 -36.36 -1.91 -15.66
CA ALA A 43 -37.05 -1.40 -16.85
C ALA A 43 -36.20 -0.50 -17.76
N LYS A 44 -36.77 -0.11 -18.90
CA LYS A 44 -36.19 0.83 -19.88
C LYS A 44 -36.42 2.28 -19.45
N GLU A 45 -35.51 3.17 -19.86
CA GLU A 45 -35.91 4.47 -20.42
C GLU A 45 -34.91 4.96 -21.48
N ASN A 46 -35.21 6.09 -22.16
CA ASN A 46 -34.65 6.41 -23.47
C ASN A 46 -33.50 7.45 -23.45
N GLY A 47 -32.55 7.31 -24.38
CA GLY A 47 -31.56 8.33 -24.70
C GLY A 47 -30.79 7.96 -25.98
N SER A 48 -30.68 8.87 -26.96
CA SER A 48 -30.16 8.57 -28.30
C SER A 48 -28.88 9.34 -28.63
N LEU A 49 -27.92 8.69 -29.31
CA LEU A 49 -27.42 9.08 -30.65
C LEU A 49 -26.19 8.29 -31.14
N ALA A 50 -26.22 7.98 -32.45
CA ALA A 50 -25.11 7.82 -33.40
C ALA A 50 -23.84 6.97 -33.07
N SER A 51 -23.72 5.80 -33.74
CA SER A 51 -22.73 5.55 -34.83
C SER A 51 -21.95 4.21 -34.79
N ARG A 52 -22.17 3.39 -35.84
CA ARG A 52 -21.23 2.44 -36.50
C ARG A 52 -20.43 1.47 -35.58
N LYS A 53 -21.01 0.31 -35.24
CA LYS A 53 -20.94 -0.97 -36.01
C LYS A 53 -19.53 -1.56 -36.23
N SER A 54 -19.24 -2.66 -35.52
CA SER A 54 -18.39 -3.76 -36.00
C SER A 54 -19.05 -5.11 -35.65
N LYS A 55 -18.87 -6.14 -36.48
CA LYS A 55 -19.61 -7.42 -36.37
C LYS A 55 -18.83 -8.47 -35.56
N ARG A 56 -19.50 -9.13 -34.61
CA ARG A 56 -19.06 -10.40 -34.02
C ARG A 56 -19.64 -11.53 -34.87
N VAL A 57 -18.81 -12.44 -35.37
CA VAL A 57 -19.23 -13.57 -36.21
C VAL A 57 -19.22 -14.86 -35.38
N ASN A 58 -20.37 -15.52 -35.27
CA ASN A 58 -20.46 -16.91 -34.82
C ASN A 58 -20.50 -17.80 -36.07
N PHE A 59 -19.71 -18.88 -36.08
CA PHE A 59 -19.75 -19.90 -37.12
C PHE A 59 -20.54 -21.12 -36.62
N SER A 60 -21.73 -21.33 -37.18
CA SER A 60 -22.45 -22.62 -37.13
C SER A 60 -22.41 -23.25 -38.53
N PRO A 61 -22.10 -24.55 -38.67
CA PRO A 61 -21.81 -25.13 -39.98
C PRO A 61 -23.06 -25.69 -40.72
N TRP A 62 -23.03 -25.57 -42.05
CA TRP A 62 -23.87 -26.26 -43.05
C TRP A 62 -25.30 -25.71 -43.29
N PRO A 63 -25.87 -25.87 -44.52
CA PRO A 63 -26.39 -24.70 -45.25
C PRO A 63 -27.82 -24.83 -45.84
N LYS A 64 -28.32 -23.73 -46.42
CA LYS A 64 -29.37 -23.74 -47.47
C LYS A 64 -29.01 -22.82 -48.64
N SER A 65 -29.62 -23.08 -49.81
CA SER A 65 -29.11 -22.71 -51.14
C SER A 65 -29.35 -21.26 -51.60
N HIS A 66 -28.53 -20.81 -52.55
CA HIS A 66 -28.78 -19.70 -53.48
C HIS A 66 -29.95 -19.99 -54.44
N PRO A 67 -30.34 -19.00 -55.28
CA PRO A 67 -29.95 -19.14 -56.69
C PRO A 67 -29.49 -17.84 -57.40
N ASN A 68 -28.54 -17.99 -58.34
CA ASN A 68 -28.40 -17.29 -59.65
C ASN A 68 -28.28 -15.75 -59.69
N LYS A 69 -27.48 -15.10 -60.56
CA LYS A 69 -26.57 -15.44 -61.69
C LYS A 69 -25.69 -14.18 -61.94
N SER A 70 -24.54 -14.15 -62.64
CA SER A 70 -23.46 -15.10 -63.00
C SER A 70 -22.21 -14.22 -63.30
N ASP A 71 -21.27 -14.34 -64.26
CA ASP A 71 -20.97 -15.24 -65.40
C ASP A 71 -19.50 -15.00 -65.88
N LEU A 72 -19.01 -15.79 -66.87
CA LEU A 72 -17.78 -15.63 -67.72
C LEU A 72 -16.43 -15.21 -67.05
N LYS A 73 -15.25 -15.84 -67.29
CA LYS A 73 -14.75 -16.99 -68.09
C LYS A 73 -13.42 -17.42 -67.41
N ALA A 74 -13.13 -18.68 -67.02
CA ALA A 74 -12.80 -19.87 -67.84
C ALA A 74 -11.62 -19.63 -68.82
N LEU A 75 -10.52 -20.40 -68.87
CA LEU A 75 -10.12 -21.77 -68.43
C LEU A 75 -8.66 -21.74 -67.85
N PRO A 76 -7.90 -22.84 -67.59
CA PRO A 76 -8.17 -24.29 -67.46
C PRO A 76 -7.86 -24.76 -65.99
N PRO A 77 -6.95 -25.72 -65.66
CA PRO A 77 -6.72 -27.13 -66.04
C PRO A 77 -6.91 -28.13 -64.85
N SER A 78 -6.75 -29.46 -64.96
CA SER A 78 -7.09 -30.44 -66.02
C SER A 78 -7.07 -31.88 -65.43
N ASN A 79 -8.09 -32.70 -65.73
CA ASN A 79 -8.13 -34.18 -65.71
C ASN A 79 -7.84 -34.96 -64.38
N GLU A 80 -8.37 -36.15 -64.10
CA GLU A 80 -9.44 -36.97 -64.72
C GLU A 80 -9.99 -38.05 -63.75
N CYS A 81 -10.80 -39.00 -64.26
CA CYS A 81 -11.24 -40.25 -63.61
C CYS A 81 -12.26 -40.15 -62.44
N LYS A 82 -13.56 -40.22 -62.81
CA LYS A 82 -14.61 -40.81 -61.97
C LYS A 82 -14.85 -42.27 -62.42
N PRO A 83 -15.12 -43.22 -61.50
CA PRO A 83 -15.90 -44.42 -61.79
C PRO A 83 -17.41 -44.17 -61.58
N SER A 84 -18.24 -45.17 -61.92
CA SER A 84 -19.63 -44.96 -62.37
C SER A 84 -20.72 -45.50 -61.42
N LYS A 85 -21.95 -45.00 -61.61
CA LYS A 85 -23.25 -45.61 -61.25
C LYS A 85 -23.53 -45.83 -59.75
N SER A 86 -24.25 -44.87 -59.17
CA SER A 86 -25.29 -45.22 -58.19
C SER A 86 -26.54 -45.71 -58.94
N ILE A 87 -27.16 -46.79 -58.47
CA ILE A 87 -28.44 -47.31 -58.98
C ILE A 87 -29.44 -47.29 -57.84
N LEU A 88 -30.42 -46.39 -57.92
CA LEU A 88 -31.84 -46.64 -57.61
C LEU A 88 -32.64 -45.37 -57.96
N LYS A 89 -33.85 -45.55 -58.51
CA LYS A 89 -34.73 -44.43 -58.91
C LYS A 89 -35.54 -43.93 -57.71
N ALA A 90 -35.77 -42.63 -57.65
CA ALA A 90 -36.93 -42.10 -56.94
C ALA A 90 -38.20 -42.28 -57.80
N THR A 91 -39.34 -42.52 -57.18
CA THR A 91 -40.68 -42.44 -57.78
C THR A 91 -41.65 -41.93 -56.69
N SER A 92 -42.77 -41.33 -57.08
CA SER A 92 -43.37 -40.21 -56.33
C SER A 92 -44.85 -40.38 -55.97
N SER A 93 -45.21 -39.81 -54.81
CA SER A 93 -46.58 -39.54 -54.32
C SER A 93 -47.45 -40.75 -53.92
N PRO A 94 -48.56 -40.53 -53.17
CA PRO A 94 -48.97 -39.34 -52.42
C PRO A 94 -49.06 -39.58 -50.89
N ALA A 95 -49.29 -38.52 -50.10
CA ALA A 95 -49.53 -38.65 -48.66
C ALA A 95 -51.02 -38.95 -48.35
N PRO A 96 -51.33 -39.98 -47.52
CA PRO A 96 -52.68 -40.24 -47.04
C PRO A 96 -53.06 -39.40 -45.80
N VAL A 97 -54.36 -39.31 -45.53
CA VAL A 97 -54.96 -38.50 -44.45
C VAL A 97 -54.85 -39.19 -43.09
N ASN A 98 -54.82 -38.40 -42.01
CA ASN A 98 -54.82 -38.85 -40.61
C ASN A 98 -55.87 -39.94 -40.32
N SER A 99 -55.45 -41.04 -39.70
CA SER A 99 -56.34 -41.94 -38.95
C SER A 99 -55.80 -42.15 -37.53
N PRO A 100 -56.66 -42.19 -36.49
CA PRO A 100 -56.22 -42.18 -35.09
C PRO A 100 -55.88 -43.59 -34.56
N HIS A 101 -55.05 -44.35 -35.28
CA HIS A 101 -54.52 -45.64 -34.82
C HIS A 101 -53.11 -45.95 -35.32
N VAL A 102 -52.21 -44.96 -35.27
CA VAL A 102 -50.77 -45.21 -35.35
C VAL A 102 -50.28 -45.63 -33.96
N THR A 103 -50.08 -46.92 -33.75
CA THR A 103 -49.17 -47.40 -32.70
C THR A 103 -47.82 -46.72 -32.90
N SER A 104 -47.35 -46.00 -31.89
CA SER A 104 -46.09 -45.27 -31.95
C SER A 104 -44.96 -46.18 -32.43
N TYR A 105 -44.32 -45.84 -33.54
CA TYR A 105 -43.01 -46.39 -33.90
C TYR A 105 -42.04 -45.96 -32.80
N THR A 106 -41.83 -46.84 -31.83
CA THR A 106 -40.84 -46.65 -30.77
C THR A 106 -39.46 -46.50 -31.42
N PRO A 107 -38.62 -45.54 -31.00
CA PRO A 107 -37.22 -45.58 -31.37
C PRO A 107 -36.65 -46.93 -30.94
N GLU A 108 -35.86 -47.55 -31.81
CA GLU A 108 -35.26 -48.86 -31.55
C GLU A 108 -34.52 -48.81 -30.20
N SER A 109 -34.94 -49.64 -29.25
CA SER A 109 -34.35 -49.59 -27.91
C SER A 109 -32.86 -49.88 -28.00
N PHE A 110 -32.06 -49.12 -27.26
CA PHE A 110 -30.60 -49.26 -27.31
C PHE A 110 -30.14 -50.70 -26.97
N ALA A 111 -30.91 -51.43 -26.16
CA ALA A 111 -30.72 -52.86 -25.91
C ALA A 111 -30.87 -53.73 -27.16
N MET A 112 -31.86 -53.49 -28.04
CA MET A 112 -32.00 -54.22 -29.32
C MET A 112 -30.86 -53.88 -30.29
N LEU A 113 -30.44 -52.62 -30.34
CA LEU A 113 -29.27 -52.21 -31.13
C LEU A 113 -27.99 -52.92 -30.63
N LEU A 114 -27.78 -52.95 -29.32
CA LEU A 114 -26.61 -53.61 -28.70
C LEU A 114 -26.64 -55.13 -28.87
N GLU A 115 -27.81 -55.77 -28.83
CA GLU A 115 -27.98 -57.19 -29.13
C GLU A 115 -27.66 -57.49 -30.60
N SER A 116 -28.16 -56.69 -31.54
CA SER A 116 -27.83 -56.79 -32.96
C SER A 116 -26.33 -56.60 -33.23
N ILE A 117 -25.69 -55.61 -32.60
CA ILE A 117 -24.24 -55.41 -32.63
C ILE A 117 -23.51 -56.64 -32.08
N THR A 118 -23.97 -57.22 -30.97
CA THR A 118 -23.36 -58.41 -30.35
C THR A 118 -23.43 -59.62 -31.29
N GLN A 119 -24.55 -59.84 -31.97
CA GLN A 119 -24.72 -60.92 -32.94
C GLN A 119 -23.87 -60.71 -34.21
N GLN A 120 -23.82 -59.49 -34.75
CA GLN A 120 -22.96 -59.14 -35.88
C GLN A 120 -21.46 -59.27 -35.54
N LEU A 121 -21.05 -58.95 -34.30
CA LEU A 121 -19.69 -59.14 -33.82
C LEU A 121 -19.32 -60.62 -33.59
N ALA A 122 -20.29 -61.46 -33.22
CA ALA A 122 -20.08 -62.91 -33.13
C ALA A 122 -19.86 -63.54 -34.51
N GLY A 123 -20.51 -63.03 -35.55
CA GLY A 123 -20.49 -63.58 -36.92
C GLY A 123 -19.12 -63.57 -37.63
N GLU A 124 -18.99 -64.46 -38.62
CA GLU A 124 -17.73 -64.67 -39.35
C GLU A 124 -17.42 -63.58 -40.39
N SER A 125 -18.43 -62.90 -40.93
CA SER A 125 -18.26 -61.87 -41.97
C SER A 125 -17.43 -60.69 -41.46
N VAL A 126 -16.30 -60.40 -42.12
CA VAL A 126 -15.45 -59.24 -41.78
C VAL A 126 -16.21 -57.93 -41.98
N SER A 127 -17.01 -57.81 -43.03
CA SER A 127 -17.81 -56.60 -43.30
C SER A 127 -18.87 -56.36 -42.23
N SER A 128 -19.61 -57.40 -41.82
CA SER A 128 -20.64 -57.26 -40.78
C SER A 128 -20.03 -56.89 -39.42
N ARG A 129 -18.88 -57.48 -39.06
CA ARG A 129 -18.14 -57.08 -37.85
C ARG A 129 -17.65 -55.63 -37.91
N LEU A 130 -17.15 -55.19 -39.07
CA LEU A 130 -16.69 -53.82 -39.30
C LEU A 130 -17.85 -52.82 -39.16
N ASP A 131 -19.01 -53.11 -39.76
CA ASP A 131 -20.22 -52.30 -39.63
C ASP A 131 -20.73 -52.27 -38.17
N ALA A 132 -20.72 -53.38 -37.45
CA ALA A 132 -21.10 -53.42 -36.03
C ALA A 132 -20.19 -52.57 -35.15
N TYR A 133 -18.86 -52.60 -35.36
CA TYR A 133 -17.92 -51.70 -34.67
C TYR A 133 -18.20 -50.22 -35.01
N MET A 134 -18.54 -49.90 -36.27
CA MET A 134 -18.89 -48.54 -36.67
C MET A 134 -20.23 -48.07 -36.07
N GLN A 135 -21.25 -48.93 -36.06
CA GLN A 135 -22.55 -48.66 -35.45
C GLN A 135 -22.41 -48.40 -33.96
N PHE A 136 -21.66 -49.25 -33.22
CA PHE A 136 -21.50 -49.06 -31.78
C PHE A 136 -20.66 -47.83 -31.43
N PHE A 137 -19.55 -47.60 -32.14
CA PHE A 137 -18.75 -46.37 -31.97
C PHE A 137 -19.54 -45.11 -32.37
N GLY A 138 -20.42 -45.20 -33.37
CA GLY A 138 -21.36 -44.15 -33.73
C GLY A 138 -22.35 -43.86 -32.62
N ALA A 139 -23.00 -44.89 -32.07
CA ALA A 139 -23.95 -44.77 -30.96
C ALA A 139 -23.30 -44.15 -29.72
N LEU A 140 -22.14 -44.64 -29.26
CA LEU A 140 -21.40 -44.06 -28.13
C LEU A 140 -21.00 -42.58 -28.33
N ARG A 141 -21.01 -42.07 -29.56
CA ARG A 141 -20.76 -40.65 -29.90
C ARG A 141 -22.02 -39.83 -30.19
N ALA A 142 -23.20 -40.45 -30.23
CA ALA A 142 -24.46 -39.81 -30.59
C ALA A 142 -25.34 -39.44 -29.39
N TYR A 143 -25.12 -40.05 -28.22
CA TYR A 143 -25.80 -39.70 -26.97
C TYR A 143 -24.92 -38.77 -26.11
N ASP A 144 -25.50 -37.70 -25.57
CA ASP A 144 -24.81 -36.73 -24.69
C ASP A 144 -24.52 -37.26 -23.26
N GLY A 145 -24.89 -38.51 -22.98
CA GLY A 145 -24.61 -39.27 -21.75
C GLY A 145 -24.57 -40.76 -22.06
N LEU A 146 -24.17 -41.61 -21.10
CA LEU A 146 -24.01 -43.05 -21.34
C LEU A 146 -25.37 -43.72 -21.65
N PRO A 147 -25.61 -44.23 -22.87
CA PRO A 147 -26.85 -44.94 -23.19
C PRO A 147 -26.80 -46.36 -22.61
N GLY A 148 -27.86 -46.80 -21.93
CA GLY A 148 -28.00 -48.18 -21.44
C GLY A 148 -26.77 -48.69 -20.67
N GLY A 149 -26.35 -47.96 -19.63
CA GLY A 149 -25.09 -48.23 -18.93
C GLY A 149 -24.99 -49.62 -18.28
N GLN A 150 -26.12 -50.24 -17.93
CA GLN A 150 -26.17 -51.61 -17.43
C GLN A 150 -26.15 -52.61 -18.60
N GLU A 151 -26.90 -52.33 -19.65
CA GLU A 151 -26.97 -53.15 -20.86
C GLU A 151 -25.61 -53.23 -21.57
N ILE A 152 -24.83 -52.15 -21.56
CA ILE A 152 -23.41 -52.15 -21.94
C ILE A 152 -22.63 -53.07 -21.01
N ALA A 153 -22.74 -52.89 -19.68
CA ALA A 153 -21.99 -53.68 -18.69
C ALA A 153 -22.19 -55.20 -18.88
N ASP A 154 -23.44 -55.64 -19.05
CA ASP A 154 -23.81 -57.04 -19.24
C ASP A 154 -23.21 -57.65 -20.51
N LYS A 155 -22.92 -56.83 -21.53
CA LYS A 155 -22.31 -57.25 -22.81
C LYS A 155 -20.81 -56.98 -22.91
N LEU A 156 -20.22 -56.18 -22.02
CA LEU A 156 -18.79 -55.82 -22.06
C LEU A 156 -17.86 -57.05 -22.09
N GLY A 157 -18.21 -58.13 -21.39
CA GLY A 157 -17.43 -59.37 -21.41
C GLY A 157 -17.28 -59.96 -22.82
N LEU A 158 -18.37 -59.99 -23.61
CA LEU A 158 -18.34 -60.48 -24.99
C LEU A 158 -17.67 -59.46 -25.93
N ILE A 159 -17.99 -58.17 -25.78
CA ILE A 159 -17.45 -57.09 -26.62
C ILE A 159 -15.93 -57.02 -26.50
N THR A 160 -15.37 -57.18 -25.29
CA THR A 160 -13.92 -57.19 -25.06
C THR A 160 -13.24 -58.41 -25.67
N GLN A 161 -13.87 -59.59 -25.64
CA GLN A 161 -13.40 -60.79 -26.34
C GLN A 161 -13.41 -60.61 -27.87
N PHE A 162 -14.46 -60.01 -28.44
CA PHE A 162 -14.51 -59.73 -29.89
C PHE A 162 -13.43 -58.74 -30.31
N ILE A 163 -13.23 -57.65 -29.55
CA ILE A 163 -12.13 -56.70 -29.78
C ILE A 163 -10.78 -57.43 -29.73
N GLN A 164 -10.55 -58.26 -28.72
CA GLN A 164 -9.30 -59.02 -28.59
C GLN A 164 -9.07 -59.92 -29.81
N ARG A 165 -10.05 -60.76 -30.18
CA ARG A 165 -10.02 -61.63 -31.37
C ARG A 165 -9.68 -60.87 -32.65
N ASP A 166 -10.32 -59.71 -32.86
CA ASP A 166 -10.17 -58.97 -34.11
C ASP A 166 -8.90 -58.10 -34.16
N VAL A 167 -8.34 -57.74 -32.99
CA VAL A 167 -7.10 -56.94 -32.85
C VAL A 167 -5.83 -57.81 -32.86
N THR A 168 -5.92 -59.11 -32.58
CA THR A 168 -4.78 -60.06 -32.67
C THR A 168 -4.60 -60.71 -34.06
N ARG A 169 -5.30 -60.25 -35.09
CA ARG A 169 -5.17 -60.76 -36.48
C ARG A 169 -3.80 -60.41 -37.07
N ASP A 170 -3.22 -61.32 -37.86
CA ASP A 170 -1.99 -61.02 -38.59
C ASP A 170 -2.23 -59.99 -39.71
N LEU A 171 -1.47 -58.90 -39.65
CA LEU A 171 -1.48 -57.82 -40.63
C LEU A 171 -0.42 -58.02 -41.73
N GLY A 172 0.47 -59.01 -41.60
CA GLY A 172 1.46 -59.39 -42.60
C GLY A 172 0.89 -60.15 -43.79
N THR A 173 -0.21 -60.90 -43.59
CA THR A 173 -0.94 -61.62 -44.64
C THR A 173 -2.34 -61.06 -44.94
N GLY A 174 -2.87 -60.20 -44.09
CA GLY A 174 -4.23 -59.65 -44.20
C GLY A 174 -4.39 -58.57 -45.28
N GLY A 175 -5.62 -58.40 -45.76
CA GLY A 175 -5.95 -57.37 -46.76
C GLY A 175 -6.22 -55.98 -46.14
N PRO A 176 -6.52 -54.97 -46.96
CA PRO A 176 -7.01 -53.67 -46.48
C PRO A 176 -8.26 -53.79 -45.58
N SER A 177 -9.06 -54.83 -45.78
CA SER A 177 -10.24 -55.16 -44.97
C SER A 177 -9.87 -55.48 -43.51
N ASP A 178 -8.87 -56.33 -43.28
CA ASP A 178 -8.40 -56.68 -41.92
C ASP A 178 -7.80 -55.46 -41.21
N THR A 179 -7.01 -54.66 -41.93
CA THR A 179 -6.49 -53.38 -41.40
C THR A 179 -7.61 -52.43 -40.98
N ASN A 180 -8.71 -52.38 -41.75
CA ASN A 180 -9.87 -51.57 -41.41
C ASN A 180 -10.66 -52.15 -40.22
N LEU A 181 -10.86 -53.47 -40.15
CA LEU A 181 -11.50 -54.14 -39.02
C LEU A 181 -10.77 -53.85 -37.70
N VAL A 182 -9.46 -54.10 -37.66
CA VAL A 182 -8.58 -53.76 -36.53
C VAL A 182 -8.71 -52.27 -36.17
N THR A 183 -8.73 -51.40 -37.17
CA THR A 183 -8.86 -49.94 -36.97
C THR A 183 -10.20 -49.56 -36.32
N GLN A 184 -11.33 -50.18 -36.69
CA GLN A 184 -12.62 -49.88 -36.05
C GLN A 184 -12.72 -50.48 -34.63
N ALA A 185 -12.22 -51.70 -34.43
CA ALA A 185 -12.15 -52.33 -33.10
C ALA A 185 -11.32 -51.49 -32.11
N LEU A 186 -10.19 -50.92 -32.55
CA LEU A 186 -9.37 -50.03 -31.72
C LEU A 186 -10.00 -48.65 -31.47
N LYS A 187 -10.84 -48.13 -32.37
CA LYS A 187 -11.64 -46.92 -32.09
C LYS A 187 -12.67 -47.17 -31.01
N LEU A 188 -13.38 -48.31 -31.10
CA LEU A 188 -14.31 -48.71 -30.05
C LEU A 188 -13.57 -48.88 -28.72
N ALA A 189 -12.47 -49.63 -28.68
CA ALA A 189 -11.64 -49.77 -27.48
C ALA A 189 -11.19 -48.40 -26.90
N THR A 190 -10.80 -47.45 -27.76
CA THR A 190 -10.46 -46.09 -27.33
C THR A 190 -11.65 -45.37 -26.69
N ALA A 191 -12.87 -45.52 -27.22
CA ALA A 191 -14.08 -44.95 -26.64
C ALA A 191 -14.43 -45.60 -25.29
N LEU A 192 -14.45 -46.94 -25.21
CA LEU A 192 -14.73 -47.68 -23.96
C LEU A 192 -13.75 -47.30 -22.82
N VAL A 193 -12.50 -46.96 -23.16
CA VAL A 193 -11.48 -46.48 -22.19
C VAL A 193 -11.61 -44.98 -21.88
N TRP A 194 -12.19 -44.17 -22.78
CA TRP A 194 -12.44 -42.74 -22.58
C TRP A 194 -13.63 -42.48 -21.63
N HIS A 195 -14.73 -43.22 -21.77
CA HIS A 195 -15.88 -43.10 -20.87
C HIS A 195 -15.56 -43.71 -19.50
N THR A 196 -15.47 -42.88 -18.45
CA THR A 196 -15.00 -43.29 -17.12
C THR A 196 -15.84 -44.39 -16.46
N GLU A 197 -17.15 -44.39 -16.69
CA GLU A 197 -18.09 -45.37 -16.15
C GLU A 197 -17.86 -46.76 -16.78
N ILE A 198 -17.83 -46.84 -18.11
CA ILE A 198 -17.47 -48.07 -18.86
C ILE A 198 -16.07 -48.54 -18.46
N CYS A 199 -15.10 -47.62 -18.40
CA CYS A 199 -13.70 -47.91 -18.12
C CYS A 199 -13.48 -48.49 -16.71
N ALA A 200 -14.35 -48.17 -15.74
CA ALA A 200 -14.37 -48.80 -14.43
C ALA A 200 -14.83 -50.27 -14.50
N GLN A 201 -15.87 -50.56 -15.30
CA GLN A 201 -16.47 -51.89 -15.47
C GLN A 201 -15.65 -52.86 -16.35
N LEU A 202 -14.78 -52.35 -17.24
CA LEU A 202 -13.92 -53.19 -18.08
C LEU A 202 -13.10 -54.19 -17.23
N PRO A 203 -12.91 -55.46 -17.66
CA PRO A 203 -12.03 -56.40 -16.97
C PRO A 203 -10.57 -55.93 -16.93
N ASP A 204 -9.89 -56.10 -15.80
CA ASP A 204 -8.48 -55.68 -15.66
C ASP A 204 -7.53 -56.45 -16.58
N ASP A 205 -7.80 -57.73 -16.86
CA ASP A 205 -7.03 -58.52 -17.84
C ASP A 205 -7.16 -57.96 -19.26
N PHE A 206 -8.33 -57.43 -19.64
CA PHE A 206 -8.52 -56.76 -20.92
C PHE A 206 -7.79 -55.40 -20.97
N LYS A 207 -7.78 -54.63 -19.87
CA LYS A 207 -6.98 -53.40 -19.77
C LYS A 207 -5.48 -53.71 -19.88
N ILE A 208 -5.03 -54.80 -19.27
CA ILE A 208 -3.66 -55.32 -19.39
C ILE A 208 -3.35 -55.71 -20.85
N PHE A 209 -4.22 -56.51 -21.48
CA PHE A 209 -4.09 -56.90 -22.89
C PHE A 209 -3.98 -55.67 -23.80
N LEU A 210 -4.88 -54.68 -23.66
CA LEU A 210 -4.83 -53.46 -24.49
C LEU A 210 -3.50 -52.70 -24.34
N VAL A 211 -2.94 -52.62 -23.14
CA VAL A 211 -1.65 -51.95 -22.90
C VAL A 211 -0.49 -52.75 -23.49
N ASP A 212 -0.36 -54.03 -23.13
CA ASP A 212 0.78 -54.84 -23.55
C ASP A 212 0.74 -55.11 -25.07
N HIS A 213 -0.44 -55.36 -25.66
CA HIS A 213 -0.58 -55.53 -27.11
C HIS A 213 -0.29 -54.22 -27.87
N SER A 214 -0.72 -53.07 -27.36
CA SER A 214 -0.37 -51.77 -27.96
C SER A 214 1.12 -51.48 -27.87
N ILE A 215 1.78 -51.78 -26.74
CA ILE A 215 3.24 -51.61 -26.59
C ILE A 215 3.98 -52.56 -27.53
N ASN A 216 3.60 -53.85 -27.56
CA ASN A 216 4.22 -54.86 -28.42
C ASN A 216 4.06 -54.52 -29.90
N GLY A 217 2.84 -54.18 -30.34
CA GLY A 217 2.55 -53.86 -31.73
C GLY A 217 3.34 -52.66 -32.24
N LEU A 218 3.53 -51.63 -31.43
CA LEU A 218 4.36 -50.46 -31.76
C LEU A 218 5.88 -50.77 -31.84
N GLN A 219 6.33 -51.96 -31.45
CA GLN A 219 7.70 -52.44 -31.67
C GLN A 219 7.91 -53.08 -33.05
N ASP A 220 6.85 -53.52 -33.73
CA ASP A 220 6.93 -54.10 -35.07
C ASP A 220 7.31 -53.02 -36.12
N ALA A 221 8.17 -53.39 -37.06
CA ALA A 221 8.56 -52.56 -38.19
C ALA A 221 7.56 -52.61 -39.35
N LYS A 222 6.69 -53.64 -39.42
CA LYS A 222 5.68 -53.82 -40.47
C LYS A 222 4.33 -53.16 -40.17
N LEU A 223 4.13 -52.64 -38.95
CA LEU A 223 2.83 -52.15 -38.48
C LEU A 223 2.26 -51.00 -39.36
N PRO A 224 1.04 -51.13 -39.92
CA PRO A 224 0.38 -50.07 -40.65
C PRO A 224 0.19 -48.79 -39.83
N LYS A 225 0.50 -47.63 -40.43
CA LYS A 225 0.40 -46.30 -39.80
C LYS A 225 -1.00 -45.98 -39.24
N SER A 226 -2.06 -46.52 -39.85
CA SER A 226 -3.44 -46.45 -39.34
C SER A 226 -3.56 -47.10 -37.96
N VAL A 227 -3.13 -48.36 -37.84
CA VAL A 227 -3.18 -49.14 -36.59
C VAL A 227 -2.26 -48.52 -35.53
N ALA A 228 -1.04 -48.14 -35.91
CA ALA A 228 -0.09 -47.44 -35.02
C ALA A 228 -0.69 -46.17 -34.38
N THR A 229 -1.46 -45.40 -35.16
CA THR A 229 -2.13 -44.18 -34.67
C THR A 229 -3.20 -44.49 -33.62
N HIS A 230 -3.86 -45.65 -33.70
CA HIS A 230 -4.91 -46.05 -32.75
C HIS A 230 -4.33 -46.70 -31.47
N TYR A 231 -3.26 -47.52 -31.56
CA TYR A 231 -2.52 -47.97 -30.37
C TYR A 231 -1.99 -46.78 -29.55
N LEU A 232 -1.41 -45.77 -30.21
CA LEU A 232 -1.00 -44.51 -29.54
C LEU A 232 -2.19 -43.75 -28.94
N SER A 233 -3.38 -43.85 -29.53
CA SER A 233 -4.60 -43.22 -28.99
C SER A 233 -5.13 -43.93 -27.74
N ILE A 234 -5.03 -45.26 -27.66
CA ILE A 234 -5.38 -46.01 -26.44
C ILE A 234 -4.41 -45.64 -25.31
N LEU A 235 -3.10 -45.67 -25.61
CA LEU A 235 -2.03 -45.38 -24.64
C LEU A 235 -2.05 -43.94 -24.12
N SER A 236 -2.57 -42.97 -24.89
CA SER A 236 -2.73 -41.57 -24.46
C SER A 236 -4.02 -41.34 -23.66
N THR A 237 -5.11 -42.02 -24.05
CA THR A 237 -6.44 -41.92 -23.44
C THR A 237 -6.51 -42.57 -22.05
N GLN A 238 -5.87 -43.72 -21.86
CA GLN A 238 -5.99 -44.53 -20.64
C GLN A 238 -5.70 -43.76 -19.34
N THR A 239 -6.51 -44.05 -18.32
CA THR A 239 -6.43 -43.54 -16.94
C THR A 239 -6.10 -44.68 -15.96
N PHE A 240 -5.57 -45.79 -16.45
CA PHE A 240 -5.48 -47.04 -15.70
C PHE A 240 -4.59 -46.93 -14.45
N HIS A 241 -4.99 -47.66 -13.41
CA HIS A 241 -4.32 -47.65 -12.11
C HIS A 241 -2.97 -48.37 -12.11
N ALA A 242 -2.14 -48.10 -11.11
CA ALA A 242 -0.72 -48.47 -11.09
C ALA A 242 -0.40 -49.98 -11.10
N LYS A 243 -1.36 -50.88 -10.79
CA LYS A 243 -1.16 -52.34 -10.97
C LYS A 243 -1.07 -52.69 -12.47
N ILE A 244 -1.93 -52.06 -13.28
CA ILE A 244 -1.94 -52.19 -14.73
C ILE A 244 -0.73 -51.42 -15.30
N MET A 245 -0.68 -50.10 -15.06
CA MET A 245 0.40 -49.22 -15.54
C MET A 245 1.61 -49.23 -14.59
N ASN A 246 2.21 -50.42 -14.43
CA ASN A 246 3.37 -50.63 -13.56
C ASN A 246 4.68 -50.09 -14.17
N ASN A 247 5.74 -50.03 -13.34
CA ASN A 247 7.07 -49.55 -13.74
C ASN A 247 7.64 -50.25 -14.99
N ALA A 248 7.45 -51.56 -15.14
CA ALA A 248 7.99 -52.31 -16.27
C ALA A 248 7.32 -51.90 -17.60
N ARG A 249 5.99 -51.79 -17.62
CA ARG A 249 5.24 -51.32 -18.79
C ARG A 249 5.54 -49.86 -19.12
N LEU A 250 5.63 -48.99 -18.12
CA LEU A 250 5.99 -47.59 -18.30
C LEU A 250 7.41 -47.42 -18.87
N ASN A 251 8.40 -48.19 -18.37
CA ASN A 251 9.75 -48.20 -18.92
C ASN A 251 9.77 -48.65 -20.39
N ARG A 252 9.11 -49.77 -20.72
CA ARG A 252 9.01 -50.27 -22.11
C ARG A 252 8.37 -49.24 -23.02
N LEU A 253 7.24 -48.66 -22.60
CA LEU A 253 6.51 -47.64 -23.35
C LEU A 253 7.38 -46.42 -23.68
N MET A 254 8.20 -45.94 -22.75
CA MET A 254 9.09 -44.80 -22.97
C MET A 254 10.16 -45.08 -24.04
N SER A 255 10.76 -46.27 -24.07
CA SER A 255 11.66 -46.70 -25.15
C SER A 255 10.94 -46.79 -26.50
N VAL A 256 9.75 -47.41 -26.55
CA VAL A 256 8.97 -47.53 -27.79
C VAL A 256 8.57 -46.16 -28.36
N LEU A 257 8.21 -45.20 -27.50
CA LEU A 257 7.93 -43.81 -27.90
C LEU A 257 9.18 -43.03 -28.35
N HIS A 258 10.38 -43.50 -28.01
CA HIS A 258 11.61 -42.98 -28.56
C HIS A 258 11.81 -43.49 -30.00
N ASP A 259 11.81 -44.81 -30.19
CA ASP A 259 12.19 -45.47 -31.43
C ASP A 259 11.20 -45.27 -32.59
N ILE A 260 9.90 -45.22 -32.29
CA ILE A 260 8.82 -45.10 -33.30
C ILE A 260 8.98 -43.88 -34.20
N THR A 261 9.62 -42.82 -33.70
CA THR A 261 9.94 -41.57 -34.41
C THR A 261 10.68 -41.81 -35.71
N ASN A 262 11.58 -42.79 -35.72
CA ASN A 262 12.45 -43.09 -36.85
C ASN A 262 11.73 -43.95 -37.92
N ARG A 263 10.51 -44.42 -37.62
CA ARG A 263 9.75 -45.36 -38.44
C ARG A 263 8.44 -44.78 -38.97
N VAL A 264 7.66 -44.10 -38.12
CA VAL A 264 6.29 -43.68 -38.45
C VAL A 264 6.08 -42.17 -38.23
N ASN A 265 6.16 -41.41 -39.32
CA ASN A 265 6.04 -39.94 -39.30
C ASN A 265 4.59 -39.45 -39.48
N GLY A 266 4.16 -38.46 -38.68
CA GLY A 266 2.91 -37.74 -38.89
C GLY A 266 2.43 -36.87 -37.72
N ASN A 267 1.69 -35.81 -38.01
CA ASN A 267 1.23 -34.82 -37.02
C ASN A 267 0.44 -35.45 -35.85
N ALA A 268 -0.44 -36.41 -36.14
CA ALA A 268 -1.21 -37.13 -35.12
C ALA A 268 -0.32 -37.97 -34.20
N ILE A 269 0.73 -38.61 -34.73
CA ILE A 269 1.68 -39.42 -33.96
C ILE A 269 2.49 -38.53 -33.01
N THR A 270 2.97 -37.38 -33.50
CA THR A 270 3.65 -36.38 -32.65
C THR A 270 2.74 -35.88 -31.52
N LEU A 271 1.46 -35.59 -31.82
CA LEU A 271 0.49 -35.13 -30.84
C LEU A 271 0.17 -36.21 -29.78
N GLN A 272 -0.09 -37.45 -30.22
CA GLN A 272 -0.38 -38.56 -29.31
C GLN A 272 0.83 -38.89 -28.44
N ARG A 273 2.06 -38.93 -28.99
CA ARG A 273 3.28 -39.13 -28.21
C ARG A 273 3.45 -38.10 -27.09
N LEU A 274 3.22 -36.80 -27.37
CA LEU A 274 3.23 -35.76 -26.34
C LEU A 274 2.12 -35.95 -25.30
N ALA A 275 0.95 -36.47 -25.69
CA ALA A 275 -0.11 -36.84 -24.75
C ALA A 275 0.26 -38.04 -23.87
N ILE A 276 0.97 -39.04 -24.40
CA ILE A 276 1.45 -40.18 -23.61
C ILE A 276 2.57 -39.74 -22.65
N TYR A 277 3.51 -38.89 -23.06
CA TYR A 277 4.49 -38.31 -22.14
C TYR A 277 3.81 -37.52 -21.00
N GLN A 278 2.76 -36.75 -21.29
CA GLN A 278 1.95 -36.07 -20.28
C GLN A 278 1.20 -37.06 -19.37
N ARG A 279 0.77 -38.22 -19.89
CA ARG A 279 0.16 -39.30 -19.11
C ARG A 279 1.16 -39.94 -18.15
N ILE A 280 2.37 -40.26 -18.65
CA ILE A 280 3.45 -40.88 -17.87
C ILE A 280 3.95 -39.95 -16.77
N LEU A 281 4.09 -38.64 -17.04
CA LEU A 281 4.39 -37.63 -16.02
C LEU A 281 3.40 -37.66 -14.85
N ASN A 282 2.10 -37.83 -15.14
CA ASN A 282 1.05 -37.88 -14.12
C ASN A 282 0.94 -39.24 -13.43
N GLN A 283 1.23 -40.35 -14.12
CA GLN A 283 1.21 -41.71 -13.56
C GLN A 283 2.48 -42.02 -12.74
N ASN A 284 3.66 -41.52 -13.14
CA ASN A 284 4.93 -41.85 -12.51
C ASN A 284 6.01 -40.76 -12.73
N LYS A 285 6.06 -39.81 -11.80
CA LYS A 285 7.00 -38.68 -11.81
C LYS A 285 8.48 -39.11 -11.77
N SER A 286 8.84 -40.12 -10.98
CA SER A 286 10.24 -40.55 -10.80
C SER A 286 10.80 -41.28 -12.03
N LEU A 287 9.99 -42.09 -12.70
CA LEU A 287 10.35 -42.74 -13.97
C LEU A 287 10.44 -41.72 -15.12
N PHE A 288 9.51 -40.77 -15.18
CA PHE A 288 9.51 -39.74 -16.22
C PHE A 288 10.79 -38.89 -16.21
N ILE A 289 11.28 -38.51 -15.01
CA ILE A 289 12.49 -37.68 -14.88
C ILE A 289 13.80 -38.44 -15.03
N SER A 290 13.89 -39.71 -14.59
CA SER A 290 15.10 -40.52 -14.80
C SER A 290 15.35 -40.79 -16.30
N GLN A 291 14.29 -40.82 -17.11
CA GLN A 291 14.35 -41.06 -18.55
C GLN A 291 14.31 -39.78 -19.41
N THR A 292 14.73 -38.64 -18.87
CA THR A 292 14.67 -37.33 -19.56
C THR A 292 15.27 -37.34 -20.97
N ALA A 293 16.37 -38.08 -21.20
CA ALA A 293 17.02 -38.20 -22.50
C ALA A 293 16.11 -38.75 -23.62
N LEU A 294 15.16 -39.64 -23.29
CA LEU A 294 14.28 -40.28 -24.28
C LEU A 294 13.21 -39.32 -24.86
N TRP A 295 12.84 -38.27 -24.14
CA TRP A 295 11.72 -37.39 -24.51
C TRP A 295 12.07 -35.91 -24.67
N MET A 296 13.18 -35.41 -24.11
CA MET A 296 13.52 -33.98 -24.16
C MET A 296 13.63 -33.44 -25.60
N ASN A 297 14.25 -34.20 -26.52
CA ASN A 297 14.30 -33.83 -27.95
C ASN A 297 12.90 -33.76 -28.60
N HIS A 298 11.99 -34.65 -28.21
CA HIS A 298 10.61 -34.67 -28.71
C HIS A 298 9.78 -33.50 -28.18
N LEU A 299 10.07 -33.04 -26.95
CA LEU A 299 9.50 -31.82 -26.41
C LEU A 299 10.01 -30.58 -27.18
N ILE A 300 11.32 -30.42 -27.36
CA ILE A 300 11.92 -29.29 -28.09
C ILE A 300 11.40 -29.22 -29.54
N SER A 301 11.35 -30.37 -30.23
CA SER A 301 10.76 -30.47 -31.57
C SER A 301 9.27 -30.12 -31.59
N GLY A 302 8.50 -30.56 -30.59
CA GLY A 302 7.09 -30.24 -30.42
C GLY A 302 6.81 -28.75 -30.20
N LEU A 303 7.64 -28.06 -29.40
CA LEU A 303 7.53 -26.63 -29.14
C LEU A 303 7.64 -25.78 -30.42
N LEU A 304 8.51 -26.18 -31.36
CA LEU A 304 8.76 -25.49 -32.63
C LEU A 304 7.98 -26.06 -33.83
N HIS A 305 6.99 -26.93 -33.58
CA HIS A 305 6.25 -27.64 -34.61
C HIS A 305 5.32 -26.71 -35.41
N HIS A 306 5.06 -27.00 -36.69
CA HIS A 306 4.23 -26.14 -37.55
C HIS A 306 2.74 -26.18 -37.16
N ILE A 307 2.23 -27.34 -36.75
CA ILE A 307 0.86 -27.49 -36.24
C ILE A 307 0.69 -26.85 -34.85
N LYS A 308 -0.33 -26.02 -34.70
CA LYS A 308 -0.68 -25.27 -33.48
C LYS A 308 -0.88 -26.18 -32.27
N ASP A 309 -1.68 -27.24 -32.40
CA ASP A 309 -2.06 -28.09 -31.27
C ASP A 309 -0.88 -28.90 -30.73
N VAL A 310 0.06 -29.28 -31.60
CA VAL A 310 1.33 -29.92 -31.20
C VAL A 310 2.17 -28.96 -30.35
N ARG A 311 2.27 -27.68 -30.73
CA ARG A 311 2.93 -26.66 -29.90
C ARG A 311 2.22 -26.49 -28.56
N ILE A 312 0.90 -26.33 -28.55
CA ILE A 312 0.11 -26.18 -27.33
C ILE A 312 0.30 -27.38 -26.39
N LYS A 313 0.32 -28.61 -26.92
CA LYS A 313 0.56 -29.82 -26.14
C LYS A 313 1.98 -29.89 -25.58
N ALA A 314 2.99 -29.52 -26.36
CA ALA A 314 4.38 -29.41 -25.91
C ALA A 314 4.54 -28.34 -24.81
N ILE A 315 3.97 -27.15 -25.02
CA ILE A 315 3.93 -26.06 -24.05
C ILE A 315 3.27 -26.55 -22.73
N SER A 316 2.10 -27.19 -22.81
CA SER A 316 1.41 -27.77 -21.65
C SER A 316 2.27 -28.80 -20.89
N LEU A 317 2.93 -29.72 -21.60
CA LEU A 317 3.83 -30.71 -21.03
C LEU A 317 5.03 -30.07 -20.31
N SER A 318 5.66 -29.05 -20.92
CA SER A 318 6.79 -28.34 -20.32
C SER A 318 6.40 -27.62 -19.02
N TYR A 319 5.24 -26.93 -18.99
CA TYR A 319 4.73 -26.28 -17.79
C TYR A 319 4.44 -27.29 -16.69
N GLN A 320 3.69 -28.36 -16.98
CA GLN A 320 3.38 -29.40 -16.00
C GLN A 320 4.64 -30.10 -15.46
N THR A 321 5.64 -30.33 -16.32
CA THR A 321 6.95 -30.84 -15.89
C THR A 321 7.61 -29.87 -14.91
N SER A 322 7.70 -28.58 -15.26
CA SER A 322 8.35 -27.58 -14.40
C SER A 322 7.63 -27.35 -13.05
N LEU A 323 6.30 -27.53 -13.01
CA LEU A 323 5.50 -27.47 -11.77
C LEU A 323 5.61 -28.76 -10.95
N ALA A 324 5.71 -29.92 -11.59
CA ALA A 324 5.81 -31.22 -10.91
C ALA A 324 7.17 -31.46 -10.22
N PHE A 325 8.24 -30.81 -10.69
CA PHE A 325 9.62 -31.03 -10.20
C PHE A 325 10.32 -29.79 -9.65
N GLY A 326 9.84 -28.57 -9.93
CA GLY A 326 10.51 -27.33 -9.54
C GLY A 326 11.92 -27.20 -10.13
N PRO A 327 12.85 -26.49 -9.45
CA PRO A 327 14.25 -26.44 -9.85
C PRO A 327 14.93 -27.81 -9.71
N ASN A 328 15.32 -28.43 -10.82
CA ASN A 328 15.82 -29.79 -10.85
C ASN A 328 17.11 -29.95 -11.69
N PRO A 329 18.18 -30.55 -11.14
CA PRO A 329 19.47 -30.65 -11.83
C PRO A 329 19.45 -31.63 -13.01
N ILE A 330 18.60 -32.67 -13.01
CA ILE A 330 18.51 -33.65 -14.10
C ILE A 330 17.89 -32.99 -15.33
N LEU A 331 16.76 -32.29 -15.15
CA LEU A 331 16.09 -31.54 -16.22
C LEU A 331 16.99 -30.43 -16.76
N SER A 332 17.57 -29.62 -15.85
CA SER A 332 18.44 -28.50 -16.22
C SER A 332 19.69 -28.96 -16.97
N LYS A 333 20.32 -30.07 -16.56
CA LYS A 333 21.43 -30.66 -17.33
C LYS A 333 20.95 -31.13 -18.71
N ASN A 334 19.94 -32.00 -18.77
CA ASN A 334 19.50 -32.59 -20.03
C ASN A 334 19.05 -31.54 -21.07
N ILE A 335 18.39 -30.45 -20.66
CA ILE A 335 18.00 -29.40 -21.61
C ILE A 335 19.19 -28.56 -22.08
N ARG A 336 20.20 -28.32 -21.22
CA ARG A 336 21.47 -27.69 -21.63
C ARG A 336 22.22 -28.59 -22.62
N ASP A 337 22.50 -29.84 -22.25
CA ASP A 337 23.18 -30.84 -23.10
C ASP A 337 22.57 -30.95 -24.51
N ASN A 338 21.23 -30.83 -24.64
CA ASN A 338 20.56 -30.85 -25.93
C ASN A 338 20.63 -29.50 -26.68
N LEU A 339 20.49 -28.36 -25.99
CA LEU A 339 20.60 -27.03 -26.58
C LEU A 339 22.03 -26.68 -27.02
N ASP A 340 23.03 -27.21 -26.31
CA ASP A 340 24.46 -27.07 -26.62
C ASP A 340 24.94 -28.04 -27.71
N ARG A 341 24.09 -28.97 -28.17
CA ARG A 341 24.44 -29.93 -29.22
C ARG A 341 24.77 -29.22 -30.55
N PRO A 342 25.89 -29.55 -31.22
CA PRO A 342 26.21 -28.99 -32.52
C PRO A 342 25.23 -29.46 -33.62
N ILE A 343 25.06 -28.62 -34.64
CA ILE A 343 24.28 -28.86 -35.86
C ILE A 343 25.13 -28.64 -37.13
N GLY A 344 26.21 -27.86 -37.03
CA GLY A 344 27.21 -27.64 -38.07
C GLY A 344 28.54 -27.20 -37.44
N GLN A 345 29.52 -26.81 -38.26
CA GLN A 345 30.91 -26.59 -37.81
C GLN A 345 31.08 -25.52 -36.70
N ASP A 346 30.17 -24.55 -36.58
CA ASP A 346 30.22 -23.52 -35.52
C ASP A 346 28.82 -23.18 -34.92
N ARG A 347 27.82 -24.06 -35.06
CA ARG A 347 26.41 -23.73 -34.73
C ARG A 347 25.75 -24.72 -33.77
N LYS A 348 25.26 -24.22 -32.63
CA LYS A 348 24.55 -24.98 -31.57
C LYS A 348 23.02 -25.03 -31.82
N LEU A 349 22.31 -26.01 -31.24
CA LEU A 349 20.83 -26.10 -31.35
C LEU A 349 20.11 -24.86 -30.81
N VAL A 350 20.60 -24.25 -29.73
CA VAL A 350 20.04 -23.03 -29.13
C VAL A 350 19.89 -21.86 -30.12
N GLN A 351 20.79 -21.74 -31.10
CA GLN A 351 20.76 -20.71 -32.13
C GLN A 351 19.66 -20.98 -33.16
N GLU A 352 19.56 -22.21 -33.68
CA GLU A 352 18.45 -22.62 -34.57
C GLU A 352 17.09 -22.49 -33.88
N VAL A 353 16.99 -22.83 -32.59
CA VAL A 353 15.78 -22.63 -31.77
C VAL A 353 15.42 -21.13 -31.69
N SER A 354 16.40 -20.26 -31.43
CA SER A 354 16.21 -18.79 -31.31
C SER A 354 15.83 -18.12 -32.64
N GLU A 355 16.43 -18.57 -33.74
CA GLU A 355 16.10 -18.11 -35.10
C GLU A 355 14.75 -18.64 -35.58
N ARG A 356 14.38 -19.88 -35.22
CA ARG A 356 13.06 -20.44 -35.54
C ARG A 356 11.96 -19.76 -34.73
N MET A 357 12.20 -19.44 -33.46
CA MET A 357 11.34 -18.53 -32.68
C MET A 357 11.24 -17.15 -33.32
N SER A 358 12.35 -16.56 -33.80
CA SER A 358 12.30 -15.27 -34.52
C SER A 358 11.48 -15.35 -35.81
N ARG A 359 11.60 -16.42 -36.61
CA ARG A 359 10.81 -16.64 -37.84
C ARG A 359 9.32 -16.85 -37.55
N MET A 360 8.96 -17.47 -36.43
CA MET A 360 7.57 -17.61 -35.98
C MET A 360 6.88 -16.27 -35.68
N MET A 361 7.61 -15.16 -35.51
CA MET A 361 7.02 -13.85 -35.28
C MET A 361 6.39 -13.20 -36.52
N SER A 362 6.69 -13.69 -37.74
CA SER A 362 6.20 -13.11 -38.99
C SER A 362 4.70 -13.32 -39.25
N SER A 363 4.01 -14.11 -38.41
CA SER A 363 2.55 -14.25 -38.40
C SER A 363 2.03 -14.16 -36.97
N ALA A 364 0.87 -13.51 -36.78
CA ALA A 364 0.26 -13.34 -35.46
C ALA A 364 -0.12 -14.69 -34.80
N ASP A 365 -0.62 -15.65 -35.59
CA ASP A 365 -1.01 -17.00 -35.11
C ASP A 365 0.15 -17.83 -34.56
N THR A 366 1.38 -17.53 -34.96
CA THR A 366 2.60 -18.18 -34.47
C THR A 366 3.37 -17.31 -33.48
N GLY A 367 3.32 -15.98 -33.62
CA GLY A 367 4.00 -15.01 -32.75
C GLY A 367 3.54 -15.09 -31.30
N VAL A 368 2.24 -15.26 -31.06
CA VAL A 368 1.66 -15.39 -29.71
C VAL A 368 2.22 -16.58 -28.91
N HIS A 369 2.75 -17.61 -29.60
CA HIS A 369 3.39 -18.76 -28.97
C HIS A 369 4.89 -18.55 -28.68
N VAL A 370 5.56 -17.58 -29.30
CA VAL A 370 7.01 -17.37 -29.13
C VAL A 370 7.38 -17.09 -27.66
N PRO A 371 6.68 -16.19 -26.92
CA PRO A 371 6.92 -16.03 -25.49
C PRO A 371 6.65 -17.30 -24.67
N GLN A 372 5.65 -18.09 -25.07
CA GLN A 372 5.25 -19.32 -24.37
C GLN A 372 6.30 -20.43 -24.52
N ILE A 373 6.91 -20.55 -25.69
CA ILE A 373 8.01 -21.48 -25.99
C ILE A 373 9.28 -21.05 -25.26
N TRP A 374 9.58 -19.74 -25.26
CA TRP A 374 10.74 -19.19 -24.58
C TRP A 374 10.70 -19.50 -23.07
N ILE A 375 9.59 -19.17 -22.39
CA ILE A 375 9.48 -19.43 -20.95
C ILE A 375 9.40 -20.92 -20.60
N ALA A 376 8.85 -21.76 -21.49
CA ALA A 376 8.86 -23.21 -21.36
C ALA A 376 10.28 -23.79 -21.24
N VAL A 377 11.23 -23.31 -22.06
CA VAL A 377 12.65 -23.70 -21.98
C VAL A 377 13.30 -23.16 -20.71
N ILE A 378 13.09 -21.88 -20.39
CA ILE A 378 13.62 -21.21 -19.20
C ILE A 378 13.15 -21.89 -17.89
N LEU A 379 11.91 -22.39 -17.84
CA LEU A 379 11.36 -23.12 -16.69
C LEU A 379 11.99 -24.50 -16.49
N LEU A 380 12.47 -25.15 -17.55
CA LEU A 380 13.18 -26.45 -17.49
C LEU A 380 14.68 -26.27 -17.18
N LEU A 381 15.25 -25.08 -17.44
CA LEU A 381 16.63 -24.72 -17.09
C LEU A 381 16.86 -24.51 -15.59
N ARG A 382 15.80 -24.38 -14.76
CA ARG A 382 15.87 -24.11 -13.32
C ARG A 382 16.72 -25.14 -12.55
N ASN A 383 17.75 -24.68 -11.85
CA ASN A 383 18.59 -25.49 -10.95
C ASN A 383 19.04 -24.63 -9.74
N ARG A 384 19.02 -25.19 -8.53
CA ARG A 384 19.42 -24.48 -7.29
C ARG A 384 20.92 -24.15 -7.21
N ARG A 385 21.78 -24.86 -7.96
CA ARG A 385 23.25 -24.66 -7.96
C ARG A 385 23.78 -23.91 -9.19
N LEU A 386 23.08 -24.02 -10.31
CA LEU A 386 23.47 -23.40 -11.58
C LEU A 386 22.28 -22.58 -12.10
N THR A 387 22.18 -21.35 -11.61
CA THR A 387 21.05 -20.45 -11.86
C THR A 387 21.00 -20.02 -13.33
N VAL A 388 19.86 -19.47 -13.76
CA VAL A 388 19.60 -19.21 -15.19
C VAL A 388 20.32 -17.95 -15.69
N ASP A 389 20.58 -16.98 -14.82
CA ASP A 389 21.38 -15.76 -15.06
C ASP A 389 22.86 -16.03 -15.39
N HIS A 390 23.37 -17.22 -15.05
CA HIS A 390 24.74 -17.67 -15.37
C HIS A 390 24.80 -18.57 -16.63
N TRP A 391 23.74 -18.66 -17.42
CA TRP A 391 23.74 -19.42 -18.68
C TRP A 391 24.28 -18.57 -19.85
N GLU A 392 25.34 -19.03 -20.50
CA GLU A 392 26.01 -18.31 -21.61
C GLU A 392 25.04 -17.83 -22.71
N HIS A 393 24.07 -18.66 -23.09
CA HIS A 393 23.11 -18.33 -24.16
C HIS A 393 21.93 -17.47 -23.71
N LEU A 394 21.81 -17.12 -22.43
CA LEU A 394 20.63 -16.36 -21.94
C LEU A 394 20.43 -15.06 -22.73
N LYS A 395 21.52 -14.37 -23.09
CA LYS A 395 21.48 -13.11 -23.86
C LYS A 395 20.92 -13.33 -25.28
N GLU A 396 21.48 -14.28 -26.04
CA GLU A 396 20.99 -14.56 -27.41
C GLU A 396 19.56 -15.12 -27.39
N PHE A 397 19.28 -16.08 -26.49
CA PHE A 397 17.99 -16.75 -26.35
C PHE A 397 16.86 -15.79 -25.93
N THR A 398 17.17 -14.66 -25.29
CA THR A 398 16.19 -13.62 -24.90
C THR A 398 15.84 -12.66 -26.05
N THR A 399 16.63 -12.63 -27.13
CA THR A 399 16.41 -11.74 -28.29
C THR A 399 15.02 -11.88 -28.93
N PRO A 400 14.46 -13.09 -29.15
CA PRO A 400 13.11 -13.24 -29.69
C PRO A 400 12.03 -12.69 -28.74
N LEU A 401 12.22 -12.79 -27.43
CA LEU A 401 11.30 -12.20 -26.45
C LEU A 401 11.37 -10.67 -26.45
N GLN A 402 12.57 -10.08 -26.58
CA GLN A 402 12.74 -8.63 -26.73
C GLN A 402 12.03 -8.11 -27.99
N LYS A 403 12.06 -8.87 -29.10
CA LYS A 403 11.25 -8.56 -30.29
C LYS A 403 9.75 -8.65 -29.99
N CYS A 404 9.30 -9.63 -29.19
CA CYS A 404 7.89 -9.77 -28.80
C CYS A 404 7.39 -8.59 -27.93
N PHE A 405 8.24 -8.08 -27.05
CA PHE A 405 8.00 -6.82 -26.33
C PHE A 405 7.88 -5.57 -27.23
N ASN A 406 8.33 -5.66 -28.48
CA ASN A 406 8.40 -4.54 -29.42
C ASN A 406 7.37 -4.65 -30.56
N CYS A 407 6.59 -5.73 -30.66
CA CYS A 407 5.67 -5.94 -31.78
C CYS A 407 4.40 -5.09 -31.70
N SER A 408 3.75 -4.87 -32.85
CA SER A 408 2.47 -4.16 -32.95
C SER A 408 1.29 -4.95 -32.37
N ASP A 409 1.30 -6.28 -32.44
CA ASP A 409 0.26 -7.13 -31.87
C ASP A 409 0.13 -6.94 -30.34
N GLY A 410 -1.10 -6.91 -29.85
CA GLY A 410 -1.43 -6.84 -28.43
C GLY A 410 -1.34 -8.19 -27.71
N GLN A 411 -1.66 -9.31 -28.38
CA GLN A 411 -1.67 -10.63 -27.74
C GLN A 411 -0.25 -11.14 -27.47
N THR A 412 0.65 -11.02 -28.44
CA THR A 412 2.06 -11.38 -28.33
C THR A 412 2.79 -10.55 -27.26
N ARG A 413 2.50 -9.24 -27.16
CA ARG A 413 2.99 -8.39 -26.05
C ARG A 413 2.43 -8.79 -24.69
N ALA A 414 1.15 -9.16 -24.61
CA ALA A 414 0.57 -9.66 -23.37
C ALA A 414 1.25 -10.98 -22.92
N GLN A 415 1.51 -11.89 -23.86
CA GLN A 415 2.24 -13.13 -23.59
C GLN A 415 3.72 -12.87 -23.23
N SER A 416 4.39 -11.84 -23.79
CA SER A 416 5.77 -11.51 -23.42
C SER A 416 5.88 -10.96 -21.99
N ILE A 417 4.90 -10.17 -21.53
CA ILE A 417 4.81 -9.74 -20.13
C ILE A 417 4.58 -10.93 -19.20
N ILE A 418 3.67 -11.85 -19.53
CA ILE A 418 3.42 -13.07 -18.73
C ILE A 418 4.67 -13.97 -18.65
N ALA A 419 5.37 -14.14 -19.78
CA ALA A 419 6.64 -14.88 -19.83
C ALA A 419 7.72 -14.21 -18.95
N TRP A 420 7.79 -12.88 -18.94
CA TRP A 420 8.75 -12.13 -18.11
C TRP A 420 8.44 -12.20 -16.61
N ASN A 421 7.15 -12.14 -16.22
CA ASN A 421 6.75 -12.30 -14.81
C ASN A 421 7.18 -13.67 -14.26
N ARG A 422 7.10 -14.71 -15.10
CA ARG A 422 7.57 -16.06 -14.78
C ARG A 422 9.10 -16.17 -14.81
N PHE A 423 9.78 -15.42 -15.68
CA PHE A 423 11.25 -15.33 -15.65
C PHE A 423 11.77 -14.65 -14.38
N VAL A 424 11.12 -13.58 -13.91
CA VAL A 424 11.38 -12.95 -12.61
C VAL A 424 11.27 -13.98 -11.47
N CYS A 425 10.23 -14.81 -11.46
CA CYS A 425 10.06 -15.92 -10.51
C CYS A 425 11.15 -17.02 -10.66
N VAL A 426 11.61 -17.28 -11.88
CA VAL A 426 12.71 -18.24 -12.16
C VAL A 426 14.07 -17.74 -11.67
N ILE A 427 14.36 -16.44 -11.78
CA ILE A 427 15.57 -15.82 -11.23
C ILE A 427 15.47 -15.71 -9.71
N GLY A 428 14.32 -15.26 -9.17
CA GLY A 428 14.07 -15.10 -7.75
C GLY A 428 15.15 -14.26 -7.04
N PRO A 429 15.24 -12.94 -7.33
CA PRO A 429 16.39 -12.10 -6.97
C PRO A 429 16.87 -12.28 -5.52
N ASN A 430 18.20 -12.30 -5.38
CA ASN A 430 18.91 -12.58 -4.13
C ASN A 430 20.38 -12.13 -4.23
N ASP A 431 21.12 -12.21 -3.12
CA ASP A 431 22.54 -11.81 -3.03
C ASP A 431 23.50 -12.47 -4.04
N ALA A 432 23.16 -13.66 -4.57
CA ALA A 432 23.98 -14.36 -5.58
C ALA A 432 23.51 -14.12 -7.04
N THR A 433 22.54 -13.22 -7.25
CA THR A 433 22.04 -12.89 -8.60
C THR A 433 22.98 -11.95 -9.33
N ASN A 434 23.30 -12.27 -10.59
CA ASN A 434 24.17 -11.43 -11.43
C ASN A 434 23.63 -9.98 -11.52
N PRO A 435 24.41 -8.96 -11.11
CA PRO A 435 23.96 -7.57 -11.12
C PRO A 435 23.50 -7.07 -12.50
N ALA A 436 24.09 -7.56 -13.60
CA ALA A 436 23.64 -7.20 -14.94
C ALA A 436 22.22 -7.70 -15.24
N VAL A 437 21.83 -8.87 -14.70
CA VAL A 437 20.46 -9.38 -14.84
C VAL A 437 19.49 -8.58 -13.99
N LEU A 438 19.87 -8.13 -12.78
CA LEU A 438 19.03 -7.24 -11.97
C LEU A 438 18.61 -6.00 -12.77
N LYS A 439 19.56 -5.32 -13.44
CA LYS A 439 19.28 -4.14 -14.28
C LYS A 439 18.40 -4.47 -15.50
N ILE A 440 18.61 -5.63 -16.12
CA ILE A 440 17.80 -6.09 -17.27
C ILE A 440 16.33 -6.33 -16.87
N LEU A 441 16.08 -6.93 -15.70
CA LEU A 441 14.72 -7.21 -15.21
C LEU A 441 13.86 -5.94 -15.11
N ILE A 442 14.40 -4.87 -14.50
CA ILE A 442 13.70 -3.59 -14.36
C ILE A 442 13.66 -2.80 -15.68
N ARG A 443 14.77 -2.73 -16.43
CA ARG A 443 14.83 -1.92 -17.68
C ARG A 443 13.83 -2.40 -18.72
N ALA A 444 13.60 -3.72 -18.83
CA ALA A 444 12.58 -4.28 -19.70
C ALA A 444 11.18 -3.72 -19.38
N ILE A 445 10.82 -3.65 -18.08
CA ILE A 445 9.50 -3.17 -17.62
C ILE A 445 9.39 -1.65 -17.81
N LEU A 446 10.39 -0.87 -17.41
CA LEU A 446 10.40 0.59 -17.58
C LEU A 446 10.25 1.01 -19.05
N SER A 447 10.91 0.30 -19.97
CA SER A 447 10.81 0.57 -21.41
C SER A 447 9.38 0.41 -21.98
N GLN A 448 8.52 -0.37 -21.32
CA GLN A 448 7.11 -0.55 -21.69
C GLN A 448 6.19 0.53 -21.09
N LEU A 449 6.60 1.16 -19.98
CA LEU A 449 5.92 2.33 -19.41
C LEU A 449 6.24 3.59 -20.21
N GLU A 450 7.53 3.83 -20.48
CA GLU A 450 8.06 4.98 -21.25
C GLU A 450 7.34 5.16 -22.60
N ARG A 451 7.17 4.06 -23.35
CA ARG A 451 6.63 4.06 -24.73
C ARG A 451 5.19 4.56 -24.88
N ARG A 452 4.41 4.68 -23.81
CA ARG A 452 3.04 5.23 -23.89
C ARG A 452 2.89 6.67 -23.44
N GLY A 453 3.85 7.25 -22.71
CA GLY A 453 3.80 8.65 -22.27
C GLY A 453 3.73 9.67 -23.41
N GLN A 454 4.12 9.27 -24.63
CA GLN A 454 4.05 10.10 -25.83
C GLN A 454 2.66 10.14 -26.50
N SER A 455 1.69 9.32 -26.06
CA SER A 455 0.34 9.27 -26.64
C SER A 455 -0.66 10.08 -25.81
N LYS A 456 -1.00 11.29 -26.29
CA LYS A 456 -1.90 12.27 -25.64
C LYS A 456 -3.35 11.80 -25.34
N LEU A 457 -3.68 10.54 -25.63
CA LEU A 457 -5.01 9.94 -25.50
C LEU A 457 -5.08 8.81 -24.45
N ALA A 458 -4.01 8.56 -23.69
CA ALA A 458 -3.96 7.50 -22.68
C ALA A 458 -3.38 8.00 -21.35
N SER A 459 -4.20 8.73 -20.58
CA SER A 459 -3.85 9.23 -19.23
C SER A 459 -3.69 8.13 -18.16
N GLN A 460 -4.17 6.91 -18.43
CA GLN A 460 -4.07 5.76 -17.53
C GLN A 460 -2.84 4.89 -17.87
N PRO A 461 -1.96 4.57 -16.90
CA PRO A 461 -0.82 3.68 -17.12
C PRO A 461 -1.28 2.24 -17.45
N ASN A 462 -0.47 1.51 -18.22
CA ASN A 462 -0.83 0.15 -18.63
C ASN A 462 -0.81 -0.81 -17.44
N GLN A 463 -1.99 -1.13 -16.89
CA GLN A 463 -2.17 -2.01 -15.73
C GLN A 463 -1.42 -3.36 -15.86
N MET A 464 -1.28 -3.92 -17.06
CA MET A 464 -0.55 -5.18 -17.26
C MET A 464 0.96 -5.03 -17.02
N VAL A 465 1.53 -3.88 -17.37
CA VAL A 465 2.95 -3.55 -17.12
C VAL A 465 3.15 -3.16 -15.65
N LEU A 466 2.18 -2.49 -15.02
CA LEU A 466 2.19 -2.26 -13.57
C LEU A 466 2.16 -3.58 -12.79
N CYS A 467 1.29 -4.53 -13.13
CA CYS A 467 1.31 -5.88 -12.56
C CYS A 467 2.67 -6.59 -12.76
N SER A 468 3.40 -6.28 -13.84
CA SER A 468 4.77 -6.79 -14.06
C SER A 468 5.79 -6.14 -13.12
N TYR A 469 5.69 -4.83 -12.90
CA TYR A 469 6.50 -4.11 -11.91
C TYR A 469 6.25 -4.61 -10.49
N TYR A 470 4.97 -4.77 -10.09
CA TYR A 470 4.62 -5.33 -8.78
C TYR A 470 5.10 -6.77 -8.63
N ASN A 471 5.04 -7.59 -9.69
CA ASN A 471 5.64 -8.93 -9.70
C ASN A 471 7.17 -8.88 -9.49
N LEU A 472 7.90 -7.95 -10.11
CA LEU A 472 9.34 -7.76 -9.85
C LEU A 472 9.61 -7.41 -8.38
N LEU A 473 8.88 -6.45 -7.82
CA LEU A 473 9.03 -6.05 -6.42
C LEU A 473 8.71 -7.19 -5.46
N TYR A 474 7.62 -7.95 -5.70
CA TYR A 474 7.21 -9.09 -4.88
C TYR A 474 8.30 -10.17 -4.74
N TYR A 475 9.05 -10.43 -5.82
CA TYR A 475 10.12 -11.42 -5.82
C TYR A 475 11.46 -10.88 -5.31
N ALA A 476 11.75 -9.59 -5.51
CA ALA A 476 12.98 -8.95 -5.03
C ALA A 476 12.96 -8.65 -3.53
N PHE A 477 11.84 -8.11 -3.02
CA PHE A 477 11.65 -7.74 -1.62
C PHE A 477 11.07 -8.88 -0.77
N ARG A 478 11.43 -10.13 -1.11
CA ARG A 478 10.96 -11.33 -0.39
C ARG A 478 11.29 -11.21 1.13
N PRO A 479 10.45 -11.72 2.05
CA PRO A 479 10.70 -11.59 3.50
C PRO A 479 12.01 -12.23 4.02
N SER A 480 12.66 -13.08 3.22
CA SER A 480 13.96 -13.71 3.48
C SER A 480 15.13 -13.08 2.71
N ALA A 481 15.01 -11.81 2.30
CA ALA A 481 16.11 -11.04 1.76
C ALA A 481 17.07 -10.57 2.88
N SER A 482 18.37 -10.51 2.59
CA SER A 482 19.34 -9.86 3.48
C SER A 482 19.19 -8.33 3.38
N TYR A 483 19.61 -7.59 4.42
CA TYR A 483 19.65 -6.12 4.37
C TYR A 483 20.56 -5.61 3.23
N HIS A 484 21.62 -6.35 2.89
CA HIS A 484 22.50 -6.05 1.76
C HIS A 484 21.77 -6.20 0.40
N HIS A 485 20.98 -7.26 0.23
CA HIS A 485 20.14 -7.40 -0.97
C HIS A 485 19.11 -6.27 -1.06
N LEU A 486 18.44 -5.95 0.05
CA LEU A 486 17.45 -4.86 0.14
C LEU A 486 18.07 -3.50 -0.24
N ASP A 487 19.27 -3.19 0.23
CA ASP A 487 20.01 -1.97 -0.15
C ASP A 487 20.20 -1.88 -1.68
N ILE A 488 20.58 -2.99 -2.33
CA ILE A 488 20.79 -3.06 -3.79
C ILE A 488 19.47 -2.90 -4.56
N VAL A 489 18.43 -3.67 -4.22
CA VAL A 489 17.16 -3.63 -4.97
C VAL A 489 16.34 -2.38 -4.66
N TRP A 490 16.54 -1.71 -3.51
CA TRP A 490 15.96 -0.40 -3.24
C TRP A 490 16.50 0.66 -4.20
N GLU A 491 17.82 0.77 -4.35
CA GLU A 491 18.41 1.78 -5.24
C GLU A 491 18.04 1.50 -6.71
N GLU A 492 18.15 0.25 -7.18
CA GLU A 492 17.91 -0.11 -8.59
C GLU A 492 16.41 -0.13 -8.98
N TYR A 493 15.49 -0.57 -8.09
CA TYR A 493 14.07 -0.76 -8.43
C TYR A 493 13.11 0.30 -7.87
N LEU A 494 13.55 1.14 -6.93
CA LEU A 494 12.72 2.22 -6.35
C LEU A 494 13.40 3.59 -6.50
N ALA A 495 14.65 3.77 -6.08
CA ALA A 495 15.30 5.08 -6.08
C ALA A 495 15.61 5.60 -7.50
N VAL A 496 16.31 4.83 -8.33
CA VAL A 496 16.61 5.22 -9.72
C VAL A 496 15.32 5.46 -10.52
N PRO A 497 14.30 4.57 -10.50
CA PRO A 497 13.01 4.83 -11.17
C PRO A 497 12.27 6.07 -10.65
N SER A 498 12.31 6.35 -9.34
CA SER A 498 11.66 7.55 -8.76
C SER A 498 12.21 8.86 -9.31
N SER A 499 13.52 8.91 -9.58
CA SER A 499 14.18 10.11 -10.13
C SER A 499 14.06 10.24 -11.66
N THR A 500 13.76 9.14 -12.37
CA THR A 500 13.82 9.06 -13.84
C THR A 500 12.44 8.80 -14.48
N THR A 501 12.00 7.55 -14.60
CA THR A 501 10.78 7.20 -15.35
C THR A 501 9.50 7.67 -14.63
N PHE A 502 9.49 7.73 -13.30
CA PHE A 502 8.28 8.08 -12.54
C PHE A 502 8.13 9.56 -12.22
N SER A 503 9.23 10.31 -12.09
CA SER A 503 9.21 11.78 -11.92
C SER A 503 8.58 12.50 -13.14
N MET A 504 8.74 11.93 -14.33
CA MET A 504 8.20 12.47 -15.59
C MET A 504 6.70 12.21 -15.81
N VAL A 505 6.04 11.37 -15.00
CA VAL A 505 4.64 10.97 -15.19
C VAL A 505 3.91 10.88 -13.84
N PRO A 506 3.07 11.86 -13.46
CA PRO A 506 2.40 11.89 -12.16
C PRO A 506 1.63 10.60 -11.81
N GLY A 507 0.88 10.05 -12.77
CA GLY A 507 0.15 8.78 -12.59
C GLY A 507 1.03 7.53 -12.45
N LEU A 508 2.36 7.63 -12.62
CA LEU A 508 3.31 6.60 -12.20
C LEU A 508 3.92 6.90 -10.83
N SER A 509 4.17 8.19 -10.51
CA SER A 509 4.55 8.64 -9.17
C SER A 509 3.54 8.19 -8.10
N ASP A 510 2.23 8.34 -8.39
CA ASP A 510 1.14 7.83 -7.53
C ASP A 510 1.16 6.31 -7.36
N LYS A 511 1.55 5.57 -8.41
CA LYS A 511 1.65 4.11 -8.38
C LYS A 511 2.88 3.63 -7.61
N LEU A 512 3.98 4.39 -7.62
CA LEU A 512 5.09 4.20 -6.68
C LEU A 512 4.66 4.54 -5.24
N ALA A 513 3.85 5.57 -5.02
CA ALA A 513 3.31 5.86 -3.69
C ALA A 513 2.42 4.73 -3.15
N GLN A 514 1.55 4.14 -3.99
CA GLN A 514 0.74 2.95 -3.63
C GLN A 514 1.59 1.68 -3.36
N VAL A 515 2.76 1.57 -3.99
CA VAL A 515 3.77 0.55 -3.66
C VAL A 515 4.38 0.83 -2.28
N LEU A 516 4.84 2.06 -2.03
CA LEU A 516 5.50 2.45 -0.79
C LEU A 516 4.56 2.35 0.42
N SER A 517 3.30 2.76 0.29
CA SER A 517 2.32 2.66 1.38
C SER A 517 2.13 1.21 1.85
N ASN A 518 2.10 0.26 0.91
CA ASN A 518 1.92 -1.17 1.18
C ASN A 518 3.19 -1.93 1.58
N MET A 519 4.36 -1.46 1.13
CA MET A 519 5.66 -2.07 1.47
C MET A 519 6.23 -1.54 2.79
N LEU A 520 6.07 -0.26 3.12
CA LEU A 520 6.62 0.31 4.35
C LEU A 520 5.84 -0.14 5.59
N TRP A 521 4.51 -0.27 5.49
CA TRP A 521 3.67 -0.69 6.60
C TRP A 521 2.44 -1.48 6.15
N SER A 522 1.98 -2.40 6.99
CA SER A 522 0.65 -3.00 6.86
C SER A 522 0.16 -3.48 8.23
N SER A 523 -1.15 -3.37 8.49
CA SER A 523 -1.77 -3.88 9.71
C SER A 523 -2.04 -5.39 9.68
N GLN A 524 -1.91 -6.04 8.52
CA GLN A 524 -2.17 -7.47 8.34
C GLN A 524 -0.90 -8.20 7.88
N ALA A 525 -0.67 -9.39 8.44
CA ALA A 525 0.44 -10.24 8.04
C ALA A 525 0.19 -10.83 6.64
N LYS A 526 1.02 -10.45 5.67
CA LYS A 526 0.87 -10.87 4.26
C LYS A 526 1.48 -12.25 4.02
N VAL A 527 0.69 -13.18 3.48
CA VAL A 527 1.16 -14.54 3.15
C VAL A 527 2.03 -14.51 1.89
N TRP A 528 3.30 -14.91 2.02
CA TRP A 528 4.22 -15.04 0.90
C TRP A 528 4.16 -16.44 0.28
N LEU A 529 3.97 -16.48 -1.04
CA LEU A 529 3.90 -17.68 -1.87
C LEU A 529 5.00 -17.65 -2.94
N GLU A 530 5.85 -18.69 -3.01
CA GLU A 530 6.97 -18.76 -3.96
C GLU A 530 6.50 -18.82 -5.42
N ASN A 531 5.42 -19.55 -5.73
CA ASN A 531 4.99 -19.84 -7.11
C ASN A 531 3.91 -18.89 -7.65
N LYS A 532 3.68 -17.73 -7.01
CA LYS A 532 2.58 -16.79 -7.30
C LYS A 532 2.45 -16.40 -8.78
N ALA A 533 3.55 -16.18 -9.50
CA ALA A 533 3.56 -15.88 -10.95
C ALA A 533 3.07 -17.03 -11.88
N ASN A 534 2.91 -18.23 -11.33
CA ASN A 534 2.33 -19.37 -12.03
C ASN A 534 0.81 -19.47 -11.80
N GLU A 535 0.34 -19.03 -10.63
CA GLU A 535 -1.06 -19.06 -10.18
C GLU A 535 -1.85 -17.83 -10.67
N SER A 536 -1.31 -16.62 -10.52
CA SER A 536 -1.93 -15.37 -10.95
C SER A 536 -1.00 -14.52 -11.82
N ASN A 537 -1.56 -13.99 -12.92
CA ASN A 537 -0.91 -12.96 -13.76
C ASN A 537 -1.29 -11.53 -13.34
N ARG A 538 -2.07 -11.38 -12.26
CA ARG A 538 -2.49 -10.09 -11.68
C ARG A 538 -2.04 -10.06 -10.23
N LEU A 539 -0.95 -9.34 -9.97
CA LEU A 539 -0.46 -9.06 -8.63
C LEU A 539 -0.74 -7.58 -8.33
N LEU A 540 -1.24 -7.28 -7.13
CA LEU A 540 -1.65 -5.94 -6.71
C LEU A 540 -0.67 -5.34 -5.67
N PRO A 541 -0.58 -4.00 -5.52
CA PRO A 541 0.29 -3.36 -4.51
C PRO A 541 0.06 -3.87 -3.09
N GLU A 542 -1.19 -4.19 -2.75
CA GLU A 542 -1.62 -4.70 -1.45
C GLU A 542 -0.97 -6.06 -1.13
N GLU A 543 -0.63 -6.83 -2.15
CA GLU A 543 0.00 -8.14 -2.04
C GLU A 543 1.53 -8.11 -1.93
N LEU A 544 2.15 -6.92 -2.03
CA LEU A 544 3.59 -6.75 -1.89
C LEU A 544 4.04 -7.01 -0.44
N PRO A 545 5.13 -7.76 -0.23
CA PRO A 545 5.66 -8.01 1.11
C PRO A 545 6.03 -6.70 1.81
N SER A 546 5.75 -6.62 3.11
CA SER A 546 6.16 -5.49 3.93
C SER A 546 7.61 -5.65 4.38
N LEU A 547 8.33 -4.53 4.44
CA LEU A 547 9.75 -4.45 4.78
C LEU A 547 9.96 -4.54 6.29
N ASP A 548 11.15 -4.97 6.71
CA ASP A 548 11.55 -4.85 8.11
C ASP A 548 11.68 -3.38 8.49
N CYS A 549 10.85 -2.93 9.43
CA CYS A 549 10.86 -1.56 9.93
C CYS A 549 12.22 -1.15 10.53
N ARG A 550 13.03 -2.10 11.00
CA ARG A 550 14.40 -1.84 11.44
C ARG A 550 15.33 -1.50 10.28
N TRP A 551 15.18 -2.20 9.15
CA TRP A 551 15.88 -1.84 7.90
C TRP A 551 15.47 -0.43 7.47
N VAL A 552 14.15 -0.14 7.41
CA VAL A 552 13.61 1.18 7.06
C VAL A 552 14.20 2.30 7.93
N ARG A 553 14.29 2.10 9.25
CA ARG A 553 14.90 3.06 10.19
C ARG A 553 16.42 3.20 9.95
N SER A 554 17.14 2.10 9.78
CA SER A 554 18.60 2.11 9.55
C SER A 554 19.03 2.57 8.13
N ARG A 555 18.08 2.70 7.20
CA ARG A 555 18.26 3.18 5.82
C ARG A 555 17.40 4.39 5.47
N ILE A 556 16.92 5.11 6.48
CA ILE A 556 15.99 6.23 6.34
C ILE A 556 16.46 7.30 5.35
N THR A 557 17.77 7.55 5.20
CA THR A 557 18.32 8.47 4.18
C THR A 557 18.01 8.03 2.75
N ALA A 558 18.18 6.75 2.43
CA ALA A 558 17.86 6.17 1.13
C ALA A 558 16.34 6.10 0.89
N VAL A 559 15.55 5.96 1.95
CA VAL A 559 14.08 5.99 1.87
C VAL A 559 13.58 7.41 1.60
N LEU A 560 14.04 8.41 2.36
CA LEU A 560 13.65 9.81 2.20
C LEU A 560 14.08 10.40 0.84
N LYS A 561 15.18 9.92 0.25
CA LYS A 561 15.59 10.23 -1.14
C LYS A 561 14.51 9.86 -2.16
N VAL A 562 13.79 8.75 -1.97
CA VAL A 562 12.66 8.36 -2.84
C VAL A 562 11.49 9.30 -2.62
N PHE A 563 11.13 9.58 -1.37
CA PHE A 563 10.06 10.53 -1.01
C PHE A 563 10.28 11.93 -1.61
N GLU A 564 11.50 12.45 -1.57
CA GLU A 564 11.83 13.76 -2.14
C GLU A 564 11.65 13.84 -3.67
N ASN A 565 11.74 12.72 -4.38
CA ASN A 565 11.49 12.66 -5.83
C ASN A 565 9.99 12.57 -6.14
N ILE A 566 9.24 11.77 -5.36
CA ILE A 566 7.80 11.61 -5.59
C ILE A 566 6.97 12.79 -5.08
N PHE A 567 7.35 13.48 -3.99
CA PHE A 567 6.64 14.69 -3.54
C PHE A 567 6.58 15.79 -4.61
N ARG A 568 7.60 15.88 -5.46
CA ARG A 568 7.68 16.81 -6.60
C ARG A 568 6.79 16.44 -7.80
N SER A 569 6.20 15.23 -7.82
CA SER A 569 5.58 14.65 -9.02
C SER A 569 4.27 13.89 -8.80
N SER A 570 3.98 13.41 -7.58
CA SER A 570 2.72 12.75 -7.23
C SER A 570 1.55 13.72 -7.29
N THR A 571 0.36 13.21 -7.59
CA THR A 571 -0.89 13.96 -7.42
C THR A 571 -1.29 13.99 -5.95
N TRP A 572 -1.93 15.09 -5.58
CA TRP A 572 -2.57 15.26 -4.28
C TRP A 572 -4.05 15.51 -4.53
N SER A 573 -4.91 14.81 -3.79
CA SER A 573 -6.35 15.07 -3.77
C SER A 573 -6.64 16.32 -2.93
N ASP A 574 -7.80 16.94 -3.15
CA ASP A 574 -8.31 18.04 -2.32
C ASP A 574 -8.47 17.61 -0.86
N ASP A 575 -8.90 16.36 -0.63
CA ASP A 575 -8.67 15.66 0.64
C ASP A 575 -7.26 15.06 0.63
N ILE A 576 -6.34 15.74 1.32
CA ILE A 576 -4.94 15.33 1.42
C ILE A 576 -4.80 13.88 1.90
N GLU A 577 -5.62 13.40 2.85
CA GLU A 577 -5.46 12.08 3.44
C GLU A 577 -5.78 10.93 2.46
N GLN A 578 -6.64 11.18 1.47
CA GLN A 578 -6.95 10.24 0.39
C GLN A 578 -5.83 10.13 -0.67
N SER A 579 -4.84 11.03 -0.63
CA SER A 579 -3.73 11.04 -1.58
C SER A 579 -2.83 9.81 -1.41
N SER A 580 -2.46 9.15 -2.50
CA SER A 580 -1.58 7.96 -2.42
C SER A 580 -0.21 8.28 -1.82
N ILE A 581 0.30 9.51 -2.04
CA ILE A 581 1.52 10.04 -1.42
C ILE A 581 1.37 10.29 0.10
N ALA A 582 0.18 10.72 0.56
CA ALA A 582 -0.12 10.87 1.97
C ALA A 582 -0.17 9.51 2.69
N ALA A 583 -0.84 8.52 2.08
CA ALA A 583 -0.83 7.13 2.58
C ALA A 583 0.58 6.54 2.65
N ALA A 584 1.46 6.85 1.69
CA ALA A 584 2.87 6.44 1.74
C ALA A 584 3.64 7.08 2.91
N TRP A 585 3.43 8.38 3.17
CA TRP A 585 4.06 9.09 4.29
C TRP A 585 3.58 8.60 5.65
N VAL A 586 2.29 8.34 5.80
CA VAL A 586 1.70 7.73 7.00
C VAL A 586 2.28 6.33 7.24
N SER A 587 2.45 5.52 6.18
CA SER A 587 3.09 4.21 6.30
C SER A 587 4.57 4.30 6.69
N LEU A 588 5.34 5.27 6.16
CA LEU A 588 6.72 5.51 6.64
C LEU A 588 6.74 5.86 8.13
N SER A 589 5.89 6.78 8.54
CA SER A 589 5.82 7.27 9.93
C SER A 589 5.41 6.16 10.90
N ARG A 590 4.48 5.28 10.51
CA ARG A 590 4.10 4.07 11.26
C ARG A 590 5.21 3.03 11.32
N ALA A 591 5.95 2.82 10.23
CA ALA A 591 7.09 1.90 10.22
C ALA A 591 8.19 2.35 11.20
N LEU A 592 8.54 3.63 11.19
CA LEU A 592 9.52 4.20 12.12
C LEU A 592 9.03 4.12 13.58
N SER A 593 7.76 4.45 13.82
CA SER A 593 7.11 4.29 15.12
C SER A 593 7.20 2.84 15.65
N TYR A 594 6.85 1.86 14.81
CA TYR A 594 6.93 0.45 15.18
C TYR A 594 8.38 -0.03 15.41
N ALA A 595 9.34 0.44 14.62
CA ALA A 595 10.76 0.15 14.84
C ALA A 595 11.25 0.66 16.21
N SER A 596 10.72 1.81 16.66
CA SER A 596 11.05 2.45 17.93
C SER A 596 10.13 2.04 19.10
N SER A 597 9.09 1.22 18.86
CA SER A 597 8.01 0.90 19.84
C SER A 597 8.43 0.19 21.14
N LYS A 598 9.72 -0.16 21.28
CA LYS A 598 10.31 -0.75 22.49
C LYS A 598 11.33 0.16 23.18
N GLU A 599 11.47 1.40 22.71
CA GLU A 599 12.34 2.43 23.26
C GLU A 599 11.55 3.27 24.28
N ILE A 600 11.97 3.26 25.55
CA ILE A 600 11.38 4.13 26.60
C ILE A 600 11.92 5.56 26.46
N THR A 601 13.19 5.68 26.07
CA THR A 601 13.87 6.93 25.70
C THR A 601 14.38 6.78 24.25
N PRO A 602 14.31 7.82 23.40
CA PRO A 602 14.70 7.71 22.00
C PRO A 602 16.15 7.22 21.84
N SER A 603 16.37 6.15 21.07
CA SER A 603 17.75 5.71 20.78
C SER A 603 18.48 6.68 19.85
N PRO A 604 19.84 6.67 19.81
CA PRO A 604 20.61 7.48 18.87
C PRO A 604 20.21 7.22 17.41
N GLU A 605 19.84 5.98 17.07
CA GLU A 605 19.35 5.60 15.73
C GLU A 605 17.98 6.22 15.42
N SER A 606 17.07 6.25 16.39
CA SER A 606 15.76 6.90 16.26
C SER A 606 15.89 8.42 16.18
N MET A 607 16.75 9.04 16.98
CA MET A 607 17.05 10.47 16.89
C MET A 607 17.74 10.82 15.56
N GLN A 608 18.60 9.95 15.03
CA GLN A 608 19.22 10.14 13.72
C GLN A 608 18.18 10.03 12.59
N ALA A 609 17.15 9.20 12.73
CA ALA A 609 16.02 9.20 11.81
C ALA A 609 15.21 10.51 11.86
N VAL A 610 14.91 11.03 13.06
CA VAL A 610 14.28 12.36 13.26
C VAL A 610 15.13 13.47 12.63
N ALA A 611 16.45 13.44 12.82
CA ALA A 611 17.39 14.37 12.20
C ALA A 611 17.32 14.35 10.66
N HIS A 612 17.27 13.17 10.06
CA HIS A 612 17.15 13.02 8.61
C HIS A 612 15.78 13.45 8.07
N MET A 613 14.69 13.23 8.81
CA MET A 613 13.35 13.71 8.43
C MET A 613 13.22 15.24 8.54
N LEU A 614 13.73 15.86 9.61
CA LEU A 614 13.85 17.33 9.67
C LEU A 614 14.71 17.87 8.52
N GLY A 615 15.82 17.19 8.20
CA GLY A 615 16.65 17.56 7.06
C GLY A 615 15.91 17.49 5.72
N LEU A 616 14.97 16.56 5.54
CA LEU A 616 14.08 16.53 4.37
C LEU A 616 13.10 17.72 4.41
N LEU A 617 12.39 17.94 5.52
CA LEU A 617 11.46 19.06 5.66
C LEU A 617 12.14 20.42 5.41
N GLN A 618 13.40 20.58 5.84
CA GLN A 618 14.19 21.77 5.55
C GLN A 618 14.49 21.95 4.06
N ARG A 619 14.79 20.88 3.32
CA ARG A 619 14.98 20.93 1.85
C ARG A 619 13.69 21.20 1.11
N LEU A 620 12.57 20.64 1.56
CA LEU A 620 11.25 20.92 1.00
C LEU A 620 10.86 22.39 1.22
N TRP A 621 11.03 22.92 2.44
CA TRP A 621 10.77 24.34 2.74
C TRP A 621 11.62 25.29 1.92
N LYS A 622 12.95 25.07 1.87
CA LYS A 622 13.88 25.88 1.07
C LYS A 622 13.64 25.79 -0.46
N ALA A 623 12.92 24.77 -0.93
CA ALA A 623 12.53 24.61 -2.33
C ALA A 623 11.12 25.15 -2.66
N GLY A 624 10.30 25.46 -1.66
CA GLY A 624 8.98 26.09 -1.81
C GLY A 624 7.92 25.21 -2.50
N PRO A 625 6.83 25.81 -3.03
CA PRO A 625 5.64 25.08 -3.47
C PRO A 625 5.86 23.96 -4.50
N SER A 626 6.85 24.11 -5.40
CA SER A 626 7.21 23.08 -6.38
C SER A 626 7.73 21.79 -5.74
N SER A 627 8.26 21.83 -4.51
CA SER A 627 8.76 20.67 -3.80
C SER A 627 7.66 19.66 -3.41
N LEU A 628 6.42 20.14 -3.26
CA LEU A 628 5.22 19.36 -2.92
C LEU A 628 4.19 19.36 -4.06
N ASN A 629 4.62 19.61 -5.30
CA ASN A 629 3.77 19.71 -6.49
C ASN A 629 2.59 20.69 -6.33
N ALA A 630 2.80 21.82 -5.65
CA ALA A 630 1.82 22.88 -5.49
C ALA A 630 2.14 24.02 -6.48
N ILE A 631 1.75 23.82 -7.74
CA ILE A 631 2.12 24.69 -8.89
C ILE A 631 0.89 25.48 -9.43
N GLU A 632 -0.29 25.19 -8.91
CA GLU A 632 -1.59 25.73 -9.31
C GLU A 632 -1.95 27.04 -8.57
N ASP A 633 -3.12 27.60 -8.86
CA ASP A 633 -3.73 28.65 -8.03
C ASP A 633 -3.75 28.25 -6.55
N HIS A 634 -3.49 29.23 -5.68
CA HIS A 634 -3.26 29.05 -4.24
C HIS A 634 -2.06 28.13 -3.90
N ALA A 635 -1.03 28.09 -4.75
CA ALA A 635 0.23 27.35 -4.56
C ALA A 635 0.80 27.42 -3.13
N LEU A 636 0.85 28.62 -2.52
CA LEU A 636 1.39 28.81 -1.17
C LEU A 636 0.49 28.20 -0.08
N ASP A 637 -0.83 28.35 -0.17
CA ASP A 637 -1.77 27.77 0.80
C ASP A 637 -1.79 26.24 0.68
N LYS A 638 -1.84 25.72 -0.55
CA LYS A 638 -1.69 24.28 -0.85
C LYS A 638 -0.36 23.72 -0.34
N PHE A 639 0.73 24.50 -0.45
CA PHE A 639 2.03 24.13 0.09
C PHE A 639 2.02 24.10 1.63
N PHE A 640 1.48 25.12 2.31
CA PHE A 640 1.36 25.14 3.77
C PHE A 640 0.46 24.00 4.29
N ASP A 641 -0.65 23.71 3.62
CA ASP A 641 -1.55 22.60 3.96
C ASP A 641 -0.86 21.23 3.82
N ARG A 642 -0.13 20.99 2.72
CA ARG A 642 0.64 19.76 2.51
C ARG A 642 1.83 19.65 3.47
N PHE A 643 2.55 20.74 3.73
CA PHE A 643 3.66 20.76 4.69
C PHE A 643 3.19 20.55 6.13
N ARG A 644 2.01 21.09 6.50
CA ARG A 644 1.35 20.79 7.78
C ARG A 644 1.08 19.31 7.92
N PHE A 645 0.43 18.69 6.93
CA PHE A 645 0.16 17.25 6.94
C PHE A 645 1.45 16.42 7.13
N LEU A 646 2.53 16.74 6.41
CA LEU A 646 3.80 16.01 6.54
C LEU A 646 4.41 16.13 7.94
N SER A 647 4.47 17.35 8.48
CA SER A 647 5.07 17.63 9.78
C SER A 647 4.24 17.07 10.96
N THR A 648 2.92 17.26 10.96
CA THR A 648 2.06 16.76 12.04
C THR A 648 1.96 15.23 12.05
N THR A 649 1.85 14.59 10.87
CA THR A 649 1.86 13.12 10.75
C THR A 649 3.10 12.50 11.37
N MET A 650 4.27 13.11 11.13
CA MET A 650 5.55 12.66 11.66
C MET A 650 5.60 12.81 13.19
N ILE A 651 5.21 13.97 13.74
CA ILE A 651 5.19 14.22 15.19
C ILE A 651 4.25 13.24 15.90
N VAL A 652 3.00 13.12 15.44
CA VAL A 652 1.96 12.27 16.07
C VAL A 652 2.29 10.77 15.95
N SER A 653 2.95 10.33 14.87
CA SER A 653 3.30 8.91 14.72
C SER A 653 4.47 8.49 15.62
N LEU A 654 5.43 9.37 15.83
CA LEU A 654 6.67 9.09 16.58
C LEU A 654 6.57 9.47 18.06
N GLY A 655 5.52 10.19 18.43
CA GLY A 655 5.27 10.70 19.76
C GLY A 655 5.97 12.04 20.03
N SER A 656 5.45 12.79 21.00
CA SER A 656 6.05 14.07 21.42
C SER A 656 7.51 13.98 21.88
N ILE A 657 7.95 12.86 22.48
CA ILE A 657 9.25 12.77 23.18
C ILE A 657 10.45 13.00 22.22
N PRO A 658 10.65 12.23 21.13
CA PRO A 658 11.72 12.49 20.16
C PRO A 658 11.73 13.91 19.58
N PHE A 659 10.59 14.61 19.55
CA PHE A 659 10.47 15.94 18.97
C PHE A 659 10.73 17.09 19.95
N THR A 660 10.74 16.81 21.26
CA THR A 660 10.69 17.86 22.30
C THR A 660 11.85 17.77 23.29
N GLU A 661 12.58 16.66 23.35
CA GLU A 661 13.85 16.58 24.07
C GLU A 661 14.99 17.25 23.30
N LYS A 662 15.97 17.84 24.02
CA LYS A 662 17.14 18.51 23.42
C LYS A 662 18.23 17.49 23.00
N LEU A 663 17.84 16.56 22.14
CA LEU A 663 18.69 15.46 21.63
C LEU A 663 19.13 15.67 20.17
N LEU A 664 18.97 16.88 19.63
CA LEU A 664 19.35 17.24 18.28
C LEU A 664 20.47 18.30 18.27
N LEU A 665 21.40 18.15 17.34
CA LEU A 665 22.43 19.15 17.03
C LEU A 665 22.23 19.62 15.59
N LYS A 666 22.22 20.93 15.37
CA LYS A 666 22.40 21.53 14.04
C LYS A 666 23.88 21.83 13.82
N THR A 667 24.49 21.24 12.78
CA THR A 667 25.90 21.46 12.44
C THR A 667 26.06 22.69 11.53
N ALA A 668 27.30 23.17 11.39
CA ALA A 668 27.65 24.28 10.50
C ALA A 668 27.27 24.04 9.02
N ASP A 669 27.14 22.77 8.60
CA ASP A 669 26.68 22.35 7.26
C ASP A 669 25.17 22.54 7.03
N GLU A 670 24.44 23.19 7.93
CA GLU A 670 22.96 23.20 8.01
C GLU A 670 22.33 21.81 8.23
N LYS A 671 23.12 20.76 8.54
CA LYS A 671 22.64 19.38 8.72
C LYS A 671 22.27 19.11 10.17
N PHE A 672 21.21 18.33 10.38
CA PHE A 672 20.86 17.82 11.71
C PHE A 672 21.56 16.48 12.00
N GLN A 673 21.94 16.27 13.25
CA GLN A 673 22.50 15.01 13.77
C GLN A 673 21.94 14.73 15.17
N ALA A 674 21.90 13.46 15.57
CA ALA A 674 21.61 13.08 16.95
C ALA A 674 22.71 13.57 17.90
N ALA A 675 22.34 14.01 19.10
CA ALA A 675 23.30 14.33 20.16
C ALA A 675 23.90 13.04 20.73
N ASN A 676 25.23 12.91 20.69
CA ASN A 676 25.93 11.81 21.36
C ASN A 676 25.79 11.94 22.89
N THR A 677 25.66 10.81 23.59
CA THR A 677 25.60 10.77 25.06
C THR A 677 26.85 11.43 25.67
N PRO A 678 26.70 12.33 26.67
CA PRO A 678 27.77 13.26 27.04
C PRO A 678 28.82 12.64 27.99
N THR A 679 29.78 11.88 27.46
CA THR A 679 30.98 11.46 28.21
C THR A 679 32.03 12.57 28.33
N HIS A 680 32.01 13.57 27.44
CA HIS A 680 32.84 14.77 27.51
C HIS A 680 32.02 16.03 27.22
N ARG A 681 32.30 17.12 27.96
CA ARG A 681 31.69 18.44 27.74
C ARG A 681 32.11 18.97 26.36
N PRO A 682 31.17 19.40 25.48
CA PRO A 682 31.54 20.12 24.27
C PRO A 682 32.22 21.45 24.61
N LEU A 683 33.31 21.77 23.91
CA LEU A 683 33.92 23.11 23.94
C LEU A 683 33.01 24.08 23.17
N ARG A 684 32.97 25.37 23.55
CA ARG A 684 32.10 26.39 22.94
C ARG A 684 32.42 26.62 21.44
N VAL A 685 31.74 25.91 20.54
CA VAL A 685 31.77 26.17 19.08
C VAL A 685 30.39 25.90 18.45
N ASN A 686 29.66 26.98 18.11
CA ASN A 686 28.50 27.06 17.19
C ASN A 686 27.74 25.76 16.85
N THR A 687 27.20 25.10 17.88
CA THR A 687 26.26 23.98 17.73
C THR A 687 25.09 24.20 18.68
N SER A 688 23.95 24.61 18.12
CA SER A 688 22.72 24.80 18.90
C SER A 688 22.10 23.43 19.20
N LEU A 689 22.21 23.02 20.47
CA LEU A 689 21.51 21.87 21.03
C LEU A 689 20.09 22.30 21.43
N ASP A 690 19.13 22.06 20.55
CA ASP A 690 17.72 22.36 20.77
C ASP A 690 16.84 21.15 20.42
N SER A 691 15.55 21.25 20.71
CA SER A 691 14.60 20.20 20.37
C SER A 691 14.14 20.32 18.90
N PRO A 692 13.87 19.18 18.22
CA PRO A 692 13.40 19.16 16.83
C PRO A 692 12.23 20.11 16.52
N ILE A 693 11.27 20.26 17.44
CA ILE A 693 10.13 21.18 17.30
C ILE A 693 10.57 22.65 17.22
N LEU A 694 11.57 23.09 17.98
CA LEU A 694 12.08 24.46 17.93
C LEU A 694 12.83 24.72 16.62
N HIS A 695 13.55 23.72 16.09
CA HIS A 695 14.14 23.82 14.75
C HIS A 695 13.09 23.87 13.63
N LEU A 696 12.00 23.09 13.74
CA LEU A 696 10.89 23.12 12.79
C LEU A 696 10.14 24.45 12.83
N LEU A 697 9.89 25.01 14.02
CA LEU A 697 9.22 26.31 14.16
C LEU A 697 10.08 27.42 13.55
N ARG A 698 11.37 27.52 13.90
CA ARG A 698 12.30 28.49 13.27
C ARG A 698 12.40 28.36 11.75
N LEU A 699 12.26 27.14 11.22
CA LEU A 699 12.21 26.91 9.78
C LEU A 699 10.96 27.53 9.15
N VAL A 700 9.78 27.30 9.73
CA VAL A 700 8.53 27.86 9.18
C VAL A 700 8.36 29.36 9.47
N SER A 701 9.18 29.95 10.35
CA SER A 701 9.32 31.41 10.50
C SER A 701 10.00 32.08 9.30
N ASP A 702 10.86 31.36 8.57
CA ASP A 702 11.59 31.86 7.39
C ASP A 702 10.68 31.87 6.15
N VAL A 703 9.73 32.81 6.14
CA VAL A 703 8.74 32.99 5.07
C VAL A 703 9.23 34.03 4.07
N SER A 704 10.13 33.61 3.18
CA SER A 704 10.60 34.45 2.07
C SER A 704 9.50 34.68 1.02
N GLY A 705 9.20 35.96 0.74
CA GLY A 705 8.33 36.40 -0.36
C GLY A 705 6.87 36.71 0.00
N VAL A 706 6.35 36.20 1.11
CA VAL A 706 4.97 36.47 1.56
C VAL A 706 4.90 37.79 2.34
N ARG A 707 3.81 38.56 2.20
CA ARG A 707 3.61 39.83 2.94
C ARG A 707 2.95 39.62 4.31
N GLU A 708 1.92 38.78 4.38
CA GLU A 708 1.08 38.58 5.57
C GLU A 708 0.76 37.08 5.78
N PRO A 709 0.53 36.61 7.02
CA PRO A 709 0.21 35.20 7.29
C PRO A 709 -1.17 34.79 6.76
N THR A 710 -1.24 33.73 5.95
CA THR A 710 -2.52 33.21 5.42
C THR A 710 -3.19 32.22 6.38
N THR A 711 -4.49 31.93 6.20
CA THR A 711 -5.23 30.97 7.02
C THR A 711 -4.63 29.55 6.99
N SER A 712 -3.98 29.14 5.89
CA SER A 712 -3.24 27.87 5.84
C SER A 712 -1.94 27.92 6.65
N TYR A 713 -1.27 29.07 6.72
CA TYR A 713 -0.15 29.28 7.63
C TYR A 713 -0.59 29.27 9.11
N LEU A 714 -1.72 29.91 9.44
CA LEU A 714 -2.29 29.87 10.79
C LEU A 714 -2.56 28.42 11.23
N ARG A 715 -3.14 27.59 10.35
CA ARG A 715 -3.34 26.16 10.61
C ARG A 715 -2.02 25.41 10.76
N LEU A 716 -1.03 25.66 9.90
CA LEU A 716 0.31 25.05 9.99
C LEU A 716 0.93 25.22 11.38
N ILE A 717 0.92 26.44 11.93
CA ILE A 717 1.48 26.72 13.25
C ILE A 717 0.66 26.06 14.37
N ASN A 718 -0.67 26.23 14.37
CA ASN A 718 -1.54 25.68 15.41
C ASN A 718 -1.44 24.15 15.50
N ASP A 719 -1.59 23.43 14.38
CA ASP A 719 -1.60 21.96 14.40
C ASP A 719 -0.21 21.39 14.73
N THR A 720 0.88 22.09 14.35
CA THR A 720 2.26 21.66 14.67
C THR A 720 2.55 21.78 16.17
N LEU A 721 2.15 22.88 16.80
CA LEU A 721 2.27 23.06 18.26
C LEU A 721 1.34 22.10 19.02
N SER A 722 0.10 21.94 18.54
CA SER A 722 -0.88 21.01 19.11
C SER A 722 -0.39 19.56 19.07
N ALA A 723 0.14 19.10 17.92
CA ALA A 723 0.76 17.79 17.78
C ALA A 723 1.92 17.56 18.77
N ALA A 724 2.78 18.55 18.97
CA ALA A 724 3.89 18.46 19.93
C ALA A 724 3.43 18.43 21.41
N CYS A 725 2.24 18.95 21.70
CA CYS A 725 1.65 18.93 23.05
C CYS A 725 0.79 17.68 23.32
N LYS A 726 0.17 17.09 22.28
CA LYS A 726 -0.89 16.08 22.40
C LYS A 726 -0.55 14.87 23.26
N ASP A 727 0.66 14.31 23.10
CA ASP A 727 1.07 13.11 23.84
C ASP A 727 1.72 13.42 25.20
N ARG A 728 1.87 14.71 25.56
CA ARG A 728 2.42 15.12 26.86
C ARG A 728 1.32 15.20 27.91
N THR A 729 1.16 14.12 28.68
CA THR A 729 0.16 14.06 29.77
C THR A 729 0.38 15.16 30.82
N ALA A 730 1.61 15.31 31.34
CA ALA A 730 1.95 16.28 32.37
C ALA A 730 1.80 17.75 31.92
N ARG A 731 1.03 18.54 32.68
CA ARG A 731 0.81 19.99 32.47
C ARG A 731 2.13 20.76 32.39
N SER A 732 3.01 20.57 33.35
CA SER A 732 4.31 21.26 33.44
C SER A 732 5.22 20.99 32.25
N SER A 733 5.14 19.79 31.66
CA SER A 733 5.88 19.43 30.45
C SER A 733 5.34 20.09 29.18
N ARG A 734 4.03 20.39 29.13
CA ARG A 734 3.42 21.22 28.07
C ARG A 734 3.78 22.69 28.25
N LEU A 735 3.63 23.25 29.45
CA LEU A 735 3.91 24.67 29.72
C LEU A 735 5.39 25.02 29.52
N GLU A 736 6.31 24.14 29.92
CA GLU A 736 7.75 24.32 29.66
C GLU A 736 8.09 24.31 28.16
N LEU A 737 7.44 23.45 27.37
CA LEU A 737 7.60 23.44 25.92
C LEU A 737 7.05 24.73 25.29
N LEU A 738 5.84 25.12 25.68
CA LEU A 738 5.16 26.32 25.16
C LEU A 738 5.94 27.59 25.50
N ARG A 739 6.56 27.68 26.69
CA ARG A 739 7.50 28.78 26.99
C ARG A 739 8.67 28.80 26.01
N GLN A 740 9.32 27.66 25.76
CA GLN A 740 10.42 27.59 24.79
C GLN A 740 9.97 27.92 23.35
N CYS A 741 8.69 27.70 23.00
CA CYS A 741 8.10 28.13 21.73
C CYS A 741 7.84 29.65 21.68
N ALA A 742 7.41 30.27 22.78
CA ALA A 742 7.29 31.74 22.87
C ALA A 742 8.67 32.43 22.77
N ASP A 743 9.67 31.90 23.48
CA ASP A 743 11.04 32.42 23.53
C ASP A 743 11.84 32.27 22.22
N LEU A 744 11.23 31.74 21.15
CA LEU A 744 11.87 31.57 19.83
C LEU A 744 12.29 32.89 19.16
N TYR A 745 11.64 34.00 19.52
CA TYR A 745 11.89 35.33 18.98
C TYR A 745 12.38 36.25 20.11
N PRO A 746 13.66 36.14 20.53
CA PRO A 746 14.24 36.99 21.56
C PRO A 746 14.28 38.45 21.11
N CYS A 747 14.27 39.38 22.06
CA CYS A 747 14.13 40.80 21.78
C CYS A 747 15.49 41.43 21.44
N GLU A 748 15.93 41.30 20.20
CA GLU A 748 17.03 42.09 19.65
C GLU A 748 16.50 43.14 18.66
N THR A 749 17.03 44.36 18.75
CA THR A 749 16.49 45.56 18.12
C THR A 749 16.90 45.72 16.66
N GLU A 750 16.44 44.82 15.77
CA GLU A 750 16.41 45.07 14.31
C GLU A 750 15.58 44.03 13.50
N PHE A 751 14.39 43.65 14.00
CA PHE A 751 13.48 42.80 13.20
C PHE A 751 12.83 43.57 12.04
N SER A 752 12.86 42.97 10.85
CA SER A 752 12.03 43.45 9.73
C SER A 752 10.53 43.31 10.06
N PHE A 753 9.71 44.28 9.63
CA PHE A 753 8.26 44.31 9.86
C PHE A 753 7.55 42.99 9.48
N ARG A 754 8.02 42.30 8.42
CA ARG A 754 7.50 40.98 8.03
C ARG A 754 7.67 39.94 9.14
N THR A 755 8.85 39.89 9.76
CA THR A 755 9.19 38.89 10.79
C THR A 755 8.29 39.01 12.02
N HIS A 756 7.89 40.24 12.37
CA HIS A 756 7.02 40.54 13.51
C HIS A 756 5.64 39.87 13.38
N ASN A 757 4.96 40.03 12.24
CA ASN A 757 3.64 39.44 11.98
C ASN A 757 3.64 37.90 12.03
N PHE A 758 4.69 37.25 11.52
CA PHE A 758 4.81 35.78 11.58
C PHE A 758 5.16 35.28 13.00
N ALA A 759 5.97 36.03 13.75
CA ALA A 759 6.26 35.73 15.16
C ALA A 759 5.01 35.89 16.06
N GLN A 760 4.21 36.93 15.82
CA GLN A 760 2.94 37.20 16.50
C GLN A 760 1.94 36.04 16.36
N VAL A 761 1.84 35.43 15.17
CA VAL A 761 1.04 34.20 14.95
C VAL A 761 1.56 33.03 15.78
N GLY A 762 2.89 32.84 15.82
CA GLY A 762 3.54 31.84 16.68
C GLY A 762 3.19 32.04 18.14
N TRP A 763 3.20 33.28 18.63
CA TRP A 763 2.83 33.63 19.99
C TRP A 763 1.33 33.41 20.25
N LYS A 764 0.41 33.91 19.41
CA LYS A 764 -1.04 33.71 19.58
C LYS A 764 -1.41 32.22 19.67
N SER A 765 -0.82 31.39 18.83
CA SER A 765 -1.02 29.92 18.88
C SER A 765 -0.47 29.30 20.17
N THR A 766 0.69 29.77 20.63
CA THR A 766 1.33 29.31 21.88
C THR A 766 0.51 29.72 23.11
N ALA A 767 -0.01 30.95 23.15
CA ALA A 767 -0.80 31.48 24.26
C ALA A 767 -2.13 30.72 24.44
N ARG A 768 -2.84 30.44 23.35
CA ARG A 768 -4.07 29.63 23.37
C ARG A 768 -3.82 28.22 23.92
N LEU A 769 -2.78 27.53 23.43
CA LEU A 769 -2.39 26.20 23.93
C LEU A 769 -1.87 26.22 25.38
N ALA A 770 -1.34 27.35 25.85
CA ALA A 770 -0.95 27.55 27.25
C ALA A 770 -2.17 27.73 28.15
N ALA A 771 -3.21 28.44 27.69
CA ALA A 771 -4.48 28.62 28.39
C ALA A 771 -5.20 27.26 28.58
N ASP A 772 -5.31 26.47 27.50
CA ASP A 772 -5.81 25.09 27.56
C ASP A 772 -4.96 24.21 28.49
N SER A 773 -3.63 24.39 28.47
CA SER A 773 -2.73 23.56 29.27
C SER A 773 -2.74 23.88 30.76
N VAL A 774 -2.75 25.15 31.16
CA VAL A 774 -2.80 25.55 32.58
C VAL A 774 -4.14 25.13 33.21
N CYS A 775 -5.23 25.15 32.44
CA CYS A 775 -6.54 24.67 32.89
C CYS A 775 -6.65 23.15 33.07
N SER A 776 -5.65 22.36 32.67
CA SER A 776 -5.63 20.91 32.88
C SER A 776 -5.09 20.54 34.27
N TYR A 777 -5.71 19.56 34.93
CA TYR A 777 -5.31 19.13 36.28
C TYR A 777 -3.88 18.59 36.32
N PRO A 778 -3.06 18.97 37.33
CA PRO A 778 -1.77 18.32 37.58
C PRO A 778 -1.94 16.83 37.94
N ILE A 779 -1.36 15.95 37.10
CA ILE A 779 -1.40 14.48 37.27
C ILE A 779 -0.34 14.01 38.30
N GLU A 780 0.49 14.91 38.80
CA GLU A 780 1.65 14.64 39.66
C GLU A 780 1.30 14.17 41.08
N SER A 781 2.25 13.45 41.70
CA SER A 781 2.06 12.90 43.04
C SER A 781 1.99 14.00 44.10
N ALA A 782 1.34 13.70 45.22
CA ALA A 782 1.15 14.67 46.31
C ALA A 782 2.46 15.15 46.98
N ARG A 783 3.63 14.62 46.61
CA ARG A 783 4.95 15.08 47.07
C ARG A 783 5.66 16.05 46.12
N GLU A 784 5.21 16.18 44.87
CA GLU A 784 5.88 17.00 43.83
C GLU A 784 5.20 18.38 43.66
N ARG A 785 3.92 18.47 44.07
CA ARG A 785 3.02 19.62 43.85
C ARG A 785 3.57 20.98 44.27
N ASP A 786 4.24 21.08 45.41
CA ASP A 786 4.65 22.40 45.93
C ASP A 786 5.82 23.04 45.17
N GLY A 787 6.62 22.25 44.44
CA GLY A 787 7.68 22.76 43.57
C GLY A 787 7.22 22.94 42.11
N SER A 788 6.50 21.95 41.56
CA SER A 788 6.14 21.94 40.14
C SER A 788 5.10 23.02 39.79
N VAL A 789 4.08 23.21 40.63
CA VAL A 789 2.97 24.14 40.36
C VAL A 789 3.42 25.60 40.33
N LEU A 790 4.44 25.99 41.11
CA LEU A 790 5.01 27.35 41.04
C LEU A 790 5.76 27.59 39.72
N ARG A 791 6.44 26.55 39.19
CA ARG A 791 7.11 26.61 37.89
C ARG A 791 6.13 26.68 36.72
N ASP A 792 4.94 26.09 36.85
CA ASP A 792 3.86 26.24 35.86
C ASP A 792 3.44 27.70 35.71
N TYR A 793 3.22 28.39 36.84
CA TYR A 793 2.85 29.81 36.84
C TYR A 793 3.98 30.66 36.24
N ASP A 794 5.22 30.48 36.69
CA ASP A 794 6.42 31.15 36.14
C ASP A 794 6.57 30.93 34.62
N ASN A 795 6.31 29.72 34.12
CA ASN A 795 6.30 29.43 32.69
C ASN A 795 5.19 30.20 31.94
N VAL A 796 3.98 30.32 32.51
CA VAL A 796 2.88 31.11 31.90
C VAL A 796 3.17 32.61 31.95
N ILE A 797 3.71 33.13 33.06
CA ILE A 797 4.12 34.54 33.20
C ILE A 797 5.17 34.90 32.13
N LYS A 798 6.11 33.99 31.83
CA LYS A 798 7.11 34.18 30.75
C LYS A 798 6.51 34.14 29.34
N ILE A 799 5.50 33.29 29.10
CA ILE A 799 4.73 33.33 27.85
C ILE A 799 4.01 34.68 27.71
N LEU A 800 3.34 35.13 28.76
CA LEU A 800 2.62 36.42 28.80
C LEU A 800 3.55 37.62 28.59
N SER A 801 4.73 37.63 29.23
CA SER A 801 5.68 38.75 29.13
C SER A 801 6.36 38.84 27.76
N THR A 802 6.67 37.72 27.12
CA THR A 802 7.13 37.71 25.73
C THR A 802 6.04 38.18 24.75
N GLY A 803 4.76 38.05 25.11
CA GLY A 803 3.63 38.56 24.31
C GLY A 803 3.59 40.09 24.19
N LEU A 804 3.98 40.81 25.25
CA LEU A 804 3.88 42.28 25.36
C LEU A 804 4.73 43.06 24.32
N LYS A 805 5.45 42.37 23.44
CA LYS A 805 6.23 42.92 22.29
C LYS A 805 5.40 43.07 21.01
N PHE A 806 4.15 42.59 21.00
CA PHE A 806 3.24 42.60 19.86
C PHE A 806 2.06 43.55 20.13
N SER A 807 1.58 44.25 19.10
CA SER A 807 0.57 45.32 19.22
C SER A 807 -0.89 44.81 19.17
N ASP A 808 -1.17 43.76 18.40
CA ASP A 808 -2.47 43.08 18.35
C ASP A 808 -2.35 41.69 18.99
N ILE A 809 -2.48 41.60 20.32
CA ILE A 809 -2.50 40.31 21.04
C ILE A 809 -3.48 40.28 22.23
N ILE A 810 -4.20 41.38 22.49
CA ILE A 810 -4.91 41.56 23.76
C ILE A 810 -5.97 40.47 24.02
N GLN A 811 -6.59 39.91 22.98
CA GLN A 811 -7.56 38.82 23.11
C GLN A 811 -6.93 37.52 23.64
N GLU A 812 -5.86 37.02 23.02
CA GLU A 812 -5.18 35.81 23.49
C GLU A 812 -4.42 36.02 24.81
N TRP A 813 -3.97 37.26 25.06
CA TRP A 813 -3.31 37.63 26.32
C TRP A 813 -4.28 37.64 27.49
N ASP A 814 -5.43 38.29 27.35
CA ASP A 814 -6.48 38.33 28.37
C ASP A 814 -7.05 36.92 28.65
N GLN A 815 -7.27 36.11 27.60
CA GLN A 815 -7.69 34.70 27.74
C GLN A 815 -6.69 33.87 28.57
N LEU A 816 -5.38 34.09 28.38
CA LEU A 816 -4.33 33.40 29.13
C LEU A 816 -4.20 33.91 30.56
N VAL A 817 -4.42 35.21 30.81
CA VAL A 817 -4.48 35.80 32.15
C VAL A 817 -5.68 35.28 32.95
N ASP A 818 -6.89 35.30 32.40
CA ASP A 818 -8.09 34.73 33.05
C ASP A 818 -7.86 33.24 33.39
N SER A 819 -7.33 32.48 32.43
CA SER A 819 -7.02 31.05 32.62
C SER A 819 -6.03 30.82 33.76
N LEU A 820 -4.96 31.63 33.85
CA LEU A 820 -4.00 31.56 34.94
C LEU A 820 -4.63 31.96 36.28
N ILE A 821 -5.36 33.07 36.33
CA ILE A 821 -6.00 33.59 37.55
C ILE A 821 -7.01 32.59 38.10
N ARG A 822 -7.86 32.02 37.25
CA ARG A 822 -8.83 30.98 37.62
C ARG A 822 -8.15 29.73 38.20
N VAL A 823 -7.00 29.34 37.66
CA VAL A 823 -6.23 28.20 38.15
C VAL A 823 -5.53 28.52 39.48
N VAL A 824 -4.85 29.66 39.61
CA VAL A 824 -4.20 30.11 40.87
C VAL A 824 -5.24 30.24 42.00
N ARG A 825 -6.40 30.85 41.71
CA ARG A 825 -7.56 30.92 42.62
C ARG A 825 -7.98 29.54 43.13
N THR A 826 -8.00 28.53 42.25
CA THR A 826 -8.43 27.16 42.57
C THR A 826 -7.36 26.34 43.29
N GLU A 827 -6.08 26.56 42.97
CA GLU A 827 -4.96 25.73 43.45
C GLU A 827 -4.22 26.31 44.66
N LYS A 828 -4.28 27.64 44.88
CA LYS A 828 -3.58 28.36 45.96
C LYS A 828 -4.44 29.41 46.68
N GLY A 829 -5.65 29.71 46.21
CA GLY A 829 -6.58 30.67 46.83
C GLY A 829 -6.43 32.11 46.30
N ASP A 830 -7.42 32.97 46.60
CA ASP A 830 -7.48 34.35 46.07
C ASP A 830 -6.29 35.23 46.45
N ASP A 831 -5.79 35.12 47.69
CA ASP A 831 -4.64 35.89 48.17
C ASP A 831 -3.39 35.67 47.31
N ALA A 832 -3.20 34.44 46.79
CA ALA A 832 -2.05 34.09 45.97
C ALA A 832 -2.04 34.77 44.59
N ILE A 833 -3.18 35.24 44.08
CA ILE A 833 -3.28 35.86 42.75
C ILE A 833 -2.45 37.14 42.69
N ALA A 834 -2.50 37.94 43.75
CA ALA A 834 -1.77 39.21 43.83
C ALA A 834 -0.25 39.01 43.71
N THR A 835 0.32 38.06 44.45
CA THR A 835 1.78 37.80 44.47
C THR A 835 2.27 36.92 43.33
N MET A 836 1.46 36.00 42.81
CA MET A 836 1.86 35.04 41.77
C MET A 836 1.52 35.50 40.34
N VAL A 837 0.60 36.45 40.17
CA VAL A 837 0.14 36.91 38.84
C VAL A 837 0.26 38.42 38.68
N VAL A 838 -0.30 39.21 39.61
CA VAL A 838 -0.40 40.67 39.42
C VAL A 838 0.96 41.37 39.57
N GLU A 839 1.70 41.10 40.63
CA GLU A 839 3.02 41.71 40.83
C GLU A 839 4.03 41.32 39.72
N PRO A 840 4.18 40.03 39.31
CA PRO A 840 5.13 39.65 38.26
C PRO A 840 4.76 40.19 36.87
N LEU A 841 3.47 40.25 36.49
CA LEU A 841 3.07 40.86 35.22
C LEU A 841 3.28 42.38 35.23
N SER A 842 3.05 43.04 36.36
CA SER A 842 3.31 44.47 36.51
C SER A 842 4.80 44.78 36.38
N GLU A 843 5.67 43.96 36.98
CA GLU A 843 7.13 44.06 36.84
C GLU A 843 7.59 43.82 35.39
N CYS A 844 6.98 42.88 34.66
CA CYS A 844 7.28 42.70 33.22
C CYS A 844 6.90 43.93 32.38
N MET A 845 5.77 44.59 32.67
CA MET A 845 5.34 45.79 31.94
C MET A 845 6.22 47.02 32.26
N LEU A 846 6.77 47.11 33.48
CA LEU A 846 7.67 48.20 33.87
C LEU A 846 8.95 48.29 33.02
N ALA A 847 9.32 47.25 32.27
CA ALA A 847 10.46 47.23 31.35
C ALA A 847 10.16 47.77 29.93
N LEU A 848 8.90 48.12 29.60
CA LEU A 848 8.44 48.40 28.23
C LEU A 848 8.07 49.88 28.00
N ASN A 849 7.76 50.26 26.74
CA ASN A 849 7.26 51.59 26.45
C ASN A 849 5.81 51.73 26.94
N VAL A 850 5.47 52.86 27.57
CA VAL A 850 4.12 53.03 28.14
C VAL A 850 3.01 52.93 27.09
N ARG A 851 3.22 53.40 25.85
CA ARG A 851 2.27 53.29 24.73
C ARG A 851 1.89 51.85 24.35
N ASP A 852 2.71 50.86 24.71
CA ASP A 852 2.48 49.44 24.44
C ASP A 852 1.86 48.72 25.67
N THR A 853 1.97 49.32 26.86
CA THR A 853 1.48 48.74 28.13
C THR A 853 0.04 49.08 28.49
N CYS A 854 -0.57 50.12 27.90
CA CYS A 854 -1.90 50.61 28.31
C CYS A 854 -2.99 49.53 28.26
N LEU A 855 -3.10 48.77 27.17
CA LEU A 855 -4.12 47.71 27.02
C LEU A 855 -3.87 46.48 27.93
N PRO A 856 -2.66 45.91 28.01
CA PRO A 856 -2.35 44.86 28.99
C PRO A 856 -2.55 45.30 30.45
N ALA A 857 -2.21 46.55 30.79
CA ALA A 857 -2.45 47.11 32.12
C ALA A 857 -3.95 47.29 32.40
N ALA A 858 -4.76 47.72 31.41
CA ALA A 858 -6.21 47.81 31.52
C ALA A 858 -6.84 46.42 31.84
N SER A 859 -6.45 45.38 31.10
CA SER A 859 -6.85 43.99 31.40
C SER A 859 -6.44 43.59 32.82
N LEU A 860 -5.18 43.78 33.21
CA LEU A 860 -4.68 43.40 34.53
C LEU A 860 -5.37 44.15 35.69
N LEU A 861 -5.74 45.41 35.48
CA LEU A 861 -6.54 46.21 36.42
C LEU A 861 -7.97 45.67 36.54
N ASN A 862 -8.62 45.27 35.44
CA ASN A 862 -9.96 44.70 35.45
C ASN A 862 -10.00 43.32 36.12
N HIS A 863 -9.00 42.46 35.89
CA HIS A 863 -8.84 41.21 36.64
C HIS A 863 -8.59 41.46 38.14
N SER A 864 -7.83 42.51 38.46
CA SER A 864 -7.56 42.92 39.85
C SER A 864 -8.80 43.39 40.63
N LEU A 865 -9.91 43.73 39.97
CA LEU A 865 -11.19 44.04 40.64
C LEU A 865 -11.74 42.83 41.43
N SER A 866 -11.31 41.62 41.08
CA SER A 866 -11.72 40.36 41.73
C SER A 866 -10.86 39.95 42.93
N ILE A 867 -9.88 40.77 43.34
CA ILE A 867 -8.87 40.44 44.35
C ILE A 867 -9.05 41.31 45.60
N THR A 868 -9.03 40.69 46.78
CA THR A 868 -9.18 41.42 48.06
C THR A 868 -7.83 41.85 48.60
N TYR A 869 -7.36 43.04 48.19
CA TYR A 869 -6.14 43.63 48.72
C TYR A 869 -6.33 44.17 50.15
N CYS A 870 -5.43 43.79 51.07
CA CYS A 870 -5.49 44.17 52.48
C CYS A 870 -4.18 44.80 52.94
N LEU A 871 -4.25 46.06 53.41
CA LEU A 871 -3.17 46.70 54.16
C LEU A 871 -3.17 46.24 55.62
N HIS A 872 -1.99 46.12 56.22
CA HIS A 872 -1.84 46.16 57.67
C HIS A 872 -0.87 47.27 58.06
N ASN A 873 -1.26 48.12 59.01
CA ASN A 873 -0.43 49.23 59.45
C ASN A 873 0.77 48.73 60.25
N VAL A 874 1.97 48.79 59.67
CA VAL A 874 3.23 48.57 60.39
C VAL A 874 3.52 49.77 61.30
N ARG A 875 2.74 49.90 62.38
CA ARG A 875 2.94 50.91 63.42
C ARG A 875 2.55 50.38 64.80
N ASN A 876 3.28 49.35 65.25
CA ASN A 876 3.47 49.03 66.68
C ASN A 876 4.58 47.98 66.86
N THR A 877 5.85 48.39 66.80
CA THR A 877 6.99 47.59 67.28
C THR A 877 7.28 47.95 68.74
N GLY A 878 6.68 47.19 69.66
CA GLY A 878 6.70 47.53 71.09
C GLY A 878 6.26 46.40 72.03
N GLY A 879 6.65 45.14 71.75
CA GLY A 879 6.36 44.00 72.61
C GLY A 879 7.23 42.77 72.24
N PRO A 880 7.76 42.01 73.22
CA PRO A 880 8.69 40.91 72.96
C PRO A 880 8.00 39.60 72.55
N VAL A 881 8.76 38.75 71.84
CA VAL A 881 8.31 37.45 71.31
C VAL A 881 8.25 36.38 72.41
N SER A 882 7.22 35.52 72.37
CA SER A 882 7.22 34.19 73.02
C SER A 882 6.16 33.27 72.40
N GLY A 883 6.55 32.06 71.97
CA GLY A 883 5.61 31.02 71.50
C GLY A 883 5.97 30.37 70.15
N PRO A 884 6.60 29.18 70.12
CA PRO A 884 6.96 28.49 68.89
C PRO A 884 5.78 27.65 68.34
N ASN A 885 4.81 28.30 67.68
CA ASN A 885 3.75 27.61 66.93
C ASN A 885 3.08 28.51 65.86
N GLN A 886 3.86 28.99 64.88
CA GLN A 886 3.31 29.71 63.73
C GLN A 886 3.04 28.76 62.55
N ARG A 887 1.76 28.40 62.34
CA ARG A 887 1.26 27.98 61.03
C ARG A 887 0.65 29.20 60.34
N ALA A 888 1.07 29.46 59.10
CA ALA A 888 0.45 30.41 58.17
C ALA A 888 0.01 31.77 58.77
N SER A 889 0.97 32.64 59.08
CA SER A 889 0.66 34.07 59.20
C SER A 889 0.28 34.60 57.82
N GLY A 890 -0.96 35.06 57.64
CA GLY A 890 -1.39 35.71 56.39
C GLY A 890 -0.59 36.98 56.16
N SER A 891 0.20 37.01 55.08
CA SER A 891 0.93 38.20 54.66
C SER A 891 -0.04 39.21 54.06
N SER A 892 -0.15 40.41 54.63
CA SER A 892 -0.91 41.52 54.05
C SER A 892 -0.34 41.93 52.69
N ILE A 893 -1.17 41.94 51.63
CA ILE A 893 -0.71 42.15 50.26
C ILE A 893 -1.15 43.51 49.75
N PHE A 894 -0.16 44.36 49.48
CA PHE A 894 -0.30 45.60 48.70
C PHE A 894 0.50 45.44 47.40
N PRO A 895 -0.11 45.66 46.22
CA PRO A 895 0.53 45.36 44.93
C PRO A 895 1.43 46.52 44.51
N ALA A 896 2.67 46.52 45.00
CA ALA A 896 3.62 47.60 44.86
C ALA A 896 4.03 47.82 43.39
N LYS A 897 4.22 46.75 42.62
CA LYS A 897 4.58 46.84 41.19
C LYS A 897 3.40 47.28 40.33
N LEU A 898 2.17 46.90 40.67
CA LEU A 898 0.98 47.43 39.99
C LEU A 898 0.85 48.95 40.20
N VAL A 899 1.09 49.44 41.43
CA VAL A 899 1.02 50.87 41.76
C VAL A 899 2.19 51.65 41.14
N GLU A 900 3.38 51.06 41.08
CA GLU A 900 4.54 51.61 40.34
C GLU A 900 4.24 51.73 38.84
N LEU A 901 3.65 50.69 38.23
CA LEU A 901 3.22 50.68 36.83
C LEU A 901 2.14 51.73 36.54
N VAL A 902 1.09 51.82 37.37
CA VAL A 902 0.03 52.83 37.22
C VAL A 902 0.61 54.25 37.31
N ASN A 903 1.50 54.51 38.27
CA ASN A 903 2.20 55.80 38.38
C ASN A 903 3.02 56.13 37.13
N ARG A 904 3.75 55.14 36.59
CA ARG A 904 4.55 55.29 35.38
C ARG A 904 3.69 55.56 34.16
N ILE A 905 2.64 54.76 33.94
CA ILE A 905 1.70 54.94 32.81
C ILE A 905 1.04 56.31 32.87
N LEU A 906 0.47 56.72 34.02
CA LEU A 906 -0.19 58.03 34.16
C LEU A 906 0.77 59.19 33.85
N ARG A 907 2.03 59.12 34.30
CA ARG A 907 3.02 60.19 34.10
C ARG A 907 3.51 60.26 32.66
N GLU A 908 3.93 59.13 32.07
CA GLU A 908 4.50 59.10 30.73
C GLU A 908 3.43 59.27 29.64
N SER A 909 2.23 58.72 29.81
CA SER A 909 1.16 58.86 28.81
C SER A 909 0.60 60.28 28.74
N TYR A 910 0.58 61.05 29.84
CA TYR A 910 0.29 62.50 29.80
C TYR A 910 1.47 63.29 29.20
N GLY A 911 2.70 62.97 29.60
CA GLY A 911 3.92 63.61 29.11
C GLY A 911 4.04 63.52 27.59
N GLY A 912 3.91 62.31 27.03
CA GLY A 912 3.94 62.00 25.59
C GLY A 912 2.58 61.88 24.93
N PHE A 913 1.53 62.50 25.49
CA PHE A 913 0.16 62.46 24.95
C PHE A 913 0.07 63.05 23.54
N ASP A 914 -0.72 62.40 22.69
CA ASP A 914 -0.94 62.73 21.28
C ASP A 914 -2.40 62.43 20.92
N PRO A 915 -3.22 63.43 20.52
CA PRO A 915 -4.64 63.22 20.22
C PRO A 915 -4.87 62.31 19.01
N THR A 916 -3.86 62.08 18.15
CA THR A 916 -3.99 61.25 16.96
C THR A 916 -3.66 59.77 17.18
N VAL A 917 -3.07 59.41 18.35
CA VAL A 917 -2.58 58.05 18.65
C VAL A 917 -2.97 57.66 20.08
N THR A 918 -4.23 57.27 20.27
CA THR A 918 -4.86 57.11 21.60
C THR A 918 -4.53 55.81 22.33
N ASN A 919 -3.99 54.79 21.65
CA ASN A 919 -3.35 53.57 22.19
C ASN A 919 -3.94 52.99 23.51
N GLY A 920 -5.27 52.86 23.59
CA GLY A 920 -5.93 52.25 24.77
C GLY A 920 -5.80 53.05 26.08
N ILE A 921 -5.44 54.33 26.02
CA ILE A 921 -5.37 55.20 27.20
C ILE A 921 -6.75 55.33 27.86
N ALA A 922 -7.83 55.40 27.07
CA ALA A 922 -9.20 55.40 27.59
C ALA A 922 -9.50 54.13 28.41
N ASP A 923 -9.21 52.94 27.86
CA ASP A 923 -9.42 51.65 28.51
C ASP A 923 -8.64 51.55 29.82
N PHE A 924 -7.38 52.04 29.85
CA PHE A 924 -6.57 52.11 31.08
C PHE A 924 -7.20 53.03 32.14
N LEU A 925 -7.62 54.25 31.76
CA LEU A 925 -8.22 55.21 32.70
C LEU A 925 -9.58 54.73 33.23
N GLU A 926 -10.41 54.11 32.38
CA GLU A 926 -11.68 53.49 32.78
C GLU A 926 -11.46 52.32 33.75
N SER A 927 -10.46 51.46 33.48
CA SER A 927 -10.11 50.32 34.33
C SER A 927 -9.52 50.77 35.68
N PHE A 928 -8.66 51.80 35.68
CA PHE A 928 -8.11 52.36 36.93
C PHE A 928 -9.18 53.08 37.77
N THR A 929 -10.11 53.81 37.13
CA THR A 929 -11.30 54.38 37.79
C THR A 929 -12.15 53.30 38.45
N SER A 930 -12.29 52.15 37.77
CA SER A 930 -12.99 50.98 38.29
C SER A 930 -12.26 50.37 39.49
N LEU A 931 -10.92 50.30 39.47
CA LEU A 931 -10.12 49.83 40.61
C LEU A 931 -10.28 50.73 41.83
N LEU A 932 -10.17 52.06 41.69
CA LEU A 932 -10.45 53.04 42.76
C LEU A 932 -11.89 52.95 43.29
N SER A 933 -12.84 52.54 42.43
CA SER A 933 -14.24 52.29 42.78
C SER A 933 -14.48 50.92 43.46
N SER A 934 -13.49 50.03 43.45
CA SER A 934 -13.52 48.66 44.01
C SER A 934 -12.66 48.51 45.29
N GLY A 935 -12.67 47.32 45.90
CA GLY A 935 -11.82 47.00 47.06
C GLY A 935 -12.18 47.72 48.37
N VAL A 936 -11.33 47.51 49.38
CA VAL A 936 -11.50 47.97 50.79
C VAL A 936 -11.07 49.44 50.92
N PRO A 937 -11.71 50.30 51.75
CA PRO A 937 -11.40 51.74 51.80
C PRO A 937 -9.93 52.09 52.03
N GLU A 938 -9.25 51.35 52.92
CA GLU A 938 -7.84 51.54 53.26
C GLU A 938 -6.92 51.34 52.04
N PHE A 939 -7.23 50.35 51.20
CA PHE A 939 -6.51 50.08 49.95
C PHE A 939 -6.73 51.19 48.92
N ARG A 940 -7.98 51.68 48.77
CA ARG A 940 -8.29 52.81 47.88
C ARG A 940 -7.55 54.08 48.30
N SER A 941 -7.51 54.35 49.60
CA SER A 941 -6.80 55.51 50.15
C SER A 941 -5.28 55.41 49.91
N ALA A 942 -4.68 54.24 50.16
CA ALA A 942 -3.25 54.00 49.92
C ALA A 942 -2.87 54.13 48.42
N ILE A 943 -3.70 53.63 47.51
CA ILE A 943 -3.50 53.86 46.06
C ILE A 943 -3.65 55.33 45.70
N LEU A 944 -4.66 56.04 46.22
CA LEU A 944 -4.88 57.45 45.90
C LEU A 944 -3.75 58.35 46.42
N GLU A 945 -3.24 58.07 47.62
CA GLU A 945 -2.06 58.76 48.20
C GLU A 945 -0.80 58.51 47.35
N THR A 946 -0.53 57.26 46.98
CA THR A 946 0.64 56.88 46.17
C THR A 946 0.55 57.27 44.70
N THR A 947 -0.64 57.58 44.16
CA THR A 947 -0.85 58.01 42.76
C THR A 947 -1.21 59.49 42.60
N GLN A 948 -1.29 60.26 43.69
CA GLN A 948 -1.74 61.65 43.71
C GLN A 948 -0.98 62.55 42.72
N GLN A 949 0.35 62.40 42.60
CA GLN A 949 1.17 63.27 41.75
C GLN A 949 0.90 63.06 40.24
N PRO A 950 0.98 61.85 39.66
CA PRO A 950 0.58 61.63 38.26
C PRO A 950 -0.91 61.88 37.99
N LEU A 951 -1.80 61.60 38.95
CA LEU A 951 -3.23 61.90 38.82
C LEU A 951 -3.51 63.40 38.65
N ALA A 952 -2.79 64.26 39.37
CA ALA A 952 -2.97 65.70 39.28
C ALA A 952 -2.73 66.26 37.86
N LEU A 953 -1.87 65.61 37.06
CA LEU A 953 -1.61 66.00 35.67
C LEU A 953 -2.87 65.84 34.81
N TRP A 954 -3.53 64.68 34.90
CA TRP A 954 -4.76 64.35 34.16
C TRP A 954 -5.98 65.15 34.64
N LEU A 955 -6.05 65.46 35.93
CA LEU A 955 -7.24 66.09 36.54
C LEU A 955 -7.23 67.62 36.51
N LYS A 956 -6.04 68.26 36.49
CA LYS A 956 -5.92 69.71 36.31
C LYS A 956 -5.78 70.11 34.85
N ASP A 957 -5.05 69.30 34.09
CA ASP A 957 -4.63 69.59 32.72
C ASP A 957 -4.07 71.02 32.54
N ASP A 958 -3.11 71.39 33.40
CA ASP A 958 -2.51 72.74 33.44
C ASP A 958 -1.88 73.15 32.07
N VAL A 959 -1.61 72.17 31.18
CA VAL A 959 -1.02 72.34 29.84
C VAL A 959 -2.09 72.29 28.71
N ARG A 960 -3.38 72.09 29.04
CA ARG A 960 -4.53 72.03 28.11
C ARG A 960 -4.42 70.96 27.01
N LYS A 961 -3.89 69.79 27.33
CA LYS A 961 -3.75 68.66 26.40
C LYS A 961 -5.07 67.89 26.17
N ILE A 962 -6.03 67.99 27.09
CA ILE A 962 -7.24 67.16 27.18
C ILE A 962 -8.49 68.03 26.97
N ASN A 963 -8.54 68.71 25.82
CA ASN A 963 -9.65 69.59 25.44
C ASN A 963 -10.27 69.11 24.10
N VAL A 964 -11.56 69.37 23.91
CA VAL A 964 -12.30 69.07 22.67
C VAL A 964 -11.69 69.83 21.49
N GLU A 965 -11.26 71.08 21.71
CA GLU A 965 -10.61 71.92 20.70
C GLU A 965 -9.23 71.37 20.27
N SER A 966 -8.61 70.50 21.08
CA SER A 966 -7.32 69.85 20.79
C SER A 966 -7.46 68.59 19.93
N GLY A 967 -8.67 68.26 19.44
CA GLY A 967 -8.92 67.08 18.60
C GLY A 967 -8.97 65.76 19.35
N VAL A 968 -9.13 65.78 20.68
CA VAL A 968 -9.08 64.60 21.55
C VAL A 968 -10.33 63.73 21.40
N GLU A 969 -10.13 62.41 21.37
CA GLU A 969 -11.21 61.41 21.35
C GLU A 969 -12.17 61.59 22.55
N SER A 970 -13.47 61.69 22.28
CA SER A 970 -14.51 61.95 23.31
C SER A 970 -14.55 60.88 24.41
N ARG A 971 -14.11 59.65 24.11
CA ARG A 971 -13.96 58.58 25.10
C ARG A 971 -12.92 58.92 26.16
N ILE A 972 -11.76 59.49 25.80
CA ILE A 972 -10.72 59.89 26.77
C ILE A 972 -11.25 60.99 27.70
N ILE A 973 -11.93 62.01 27.15
CA ILE A 973 -12.53 63.09 27.95
C ILE A 973 -13.58 62.52 28.93
N THR A 974 -14.35 61.52 28.49
CA THR A 974 -15.30 60.80 29.34
C THR A 974 -14.60 59.99 30.44
N ALA A 975 -13.52 59.27 30.10
CA ALA A 975 -12.72 58.49 31.04
C ALA A 975 -12.07 59.38 32.13
N VAL A 976 -11.54 60.56 31.76
CA VAL A 976 -10.99 61.53 32.72
C VAL A 976 -12.10 62.13 33.61
N SER A 977 -13.28 62.40 33.06
CA SER A 977 -14.44 62.84 33.86
C SER A 977 -14.90 61.75 34.86
N LEU A 978 -14.86 60.48 34.46
CA LEU A 978 -15.16 59.34 35.33
C LEU A 978 -14.07 59.17 36.41
N LEU A 979 -12.80 59.33 36.07
CA LEU A 979 -11.67 59.26 37.00
C LEU A 979 -11.76 60.33 38.09
N SER A 980 -12.10 61.58 37.72
CA SER A 980 -12.34 62.65 38.69
C SER A 980 -13.44 62.28 39.69
N LYS A 981 -14.59 61.80 39.20
CA LYS A 981 -15.72 61.31 40.02
C LYS A 981 -15.36 60.07 40.85
N GLY A 982 -14.39 59.27 40.40
CA GLY A 982 -13.81 58.15 41.16
C GLY A 982 -13.02 58.65 42.36
N CYS A 983 -12.09 59.58 42.15
CA CYS A 983 -11.31 60.23 43.20
C CYS A 983 -12.21 60.95 44.23
N GLU A 984 -13.21 61.71 43.76
CA GLU A 984 -14.21 62.36 44.62
C GLU A 984 -14.91 61.35 45.56
N LYS A 985 -15.35 60.20 45.03
CA LYS A 985 -16.02 59.14 45.82
C LYS A 985 -15.12 58.51 46.90
N VAL A 986 -13.82 58.44 46.66
CA VAL A 986 -12.85 57.96 47.67
C VAL A 986 -12.63 59.02 48.75
N LEU A 987 -12.56 60.31 48.37
CA LEU A 987 -12.31 61.43 49.29
C LEU A 987 -13.53 61.85 50.12
N THR A 988 -14.76 61.54 49.69
CA THR A 988 -16.00 62.04 50.31
C THR A 988 -16.70 61.09 51.30
N ARG A 989 -16.18 59.87 51.52
CA ARG A 989 -16.75 58.95 52.53
C ARG A 989 -16.24 59.26 53.95
N PRO A 990 -17.13 59.45 54.95
CA PRO A 990 -16.74 59.97 56.27
C PRO A 990 -16.15 58.91 57.22
N ARG A 991 -15.31 59.36 58.15
CA ARG A 991 -14.94 58.62 59.37
C ARG A 991 -16.18 58.32 60.22
N ALA A 992 -16.57 57.05 60.33
CA ALA A 992 -17.77 56.65 61.09
C ALA A 992 -17.59 55.32 61.85
N ALA A 993 -16.50 55.17 62.63
CA ALA A 993 -16.23 53.96 63.42
C ALA A 993 -15.37 54.20 64.69
N LEU A 994 -15.58 55.30 65.42
CA LEU A 994 -14.76 55.59 66.62
C LEU A 994 -15.51 56.37 67.72
N SER A 995 -16.57 55.76 68.27
CA SER A 995 -17.26 56.27 69.47
C SER A 995 -17.86 55.13 70.30
N ARG A 996 -17.01 54.46 71.10
CA ARG A 996 -17.48 53.77 72.32
C ARG A 996 -17.78 54.84 73.38
N PRO A 997 -18.95 54.82 74.05
CA PRO A 997 -19.06 55.44 75.37
C PRO A 997 -18.26 54.63 76.40
N GLN A 998 -17.87 55.28 77.49
CA GLN A 998 -17.56 54.62 78.76
C GLN A 998 -18.82 54.67 79.65
N SER A 999 -18.83 53.83 80.70
CA SER A 999 -19.99 53.41 81.51
C SER A 999 -21.09 52.70 80.72
#